data_AF-B1BNN7-F1
#
_entry.id   AF-B1BNN7-F1
#
_cell.length_a   1.000
_cell.length_b   1.000
_cell.length_c   1.000
_cell.angle_alpha   90.00
_cell.angle_beta   90.00
_cell.angle_gamma   90.00
#
_symmetry.space_group_name_H-M   'P 1'
#
loop_
_entity.id
_entity.type
_entity.pdbx_description
1 polymer ?
#
loop_
_entity_poly.entity_id
_entity_poly.type
_entity_poly.pdbx_seq_one_letter_code
_entity_poly.pdbx_strand_id
1 'polypeptide(L)'
;MERKAVMINLNEEQQKVVNEQKNNIILLASAGTGKTNTLAERITSIIKNGNSKPSEILCITFTNKACKEMSDRVMKIVGGEAKDITIRTFHSFCFDVVRTYAKRNTDIFSDFTIFDEDDCREVISKLSYYYATSNLMATNMQIQKVIDFIKVERARIETLEDRVLDEYKTVIDEIFKFREEKINQVCTNKGNLNLNLKNYIKFHGHELVTLYDSRLRDDHALDFNDLIILTKELFKDEKVVRALKNKFKYINIDEVQDTSIIEYSIIEKIFEGNNVLICGDFFQTIYSWRGSDPEMIFNKFKEKYNPVEIVFSKNYRATKNLNKASLEFLNNAFSSKVSTMYKDGILAESKEDGEKILLKETRGLREEARFIFDYVNKLCKNGEDLKRVCVLTRDNNYNIGLSEELYQIGGYEGADFEFILVDQFKFFRRQEVKDILAFLKLIANRYDSLSLKRIVNRLPTGIGMRTLEAIESYKYKEVGIRLADYIDPLVLKYGEKFSLLINEFEKENIIVFDVESTGVDVTEDEIIQIAAIKLNKNGEVVDKFEKFLKNKKSVKDSYYVHGFSDEMLQRIGEDKEKVLKEFVEYSKDSIIVGHNVQYDINILCSELERSNLGKPKFKTFYDTLDIYRRFYPGNINYKLENLSKVYDTKHKPSHDAMDDIIATGELLVRAINEKIRETSMERMALMSKHLKAFTAISKKLNELFKIAESKRPYELVACVMNGFNIKSMYAGDENKEKLNRLRDLYALFRDLDDKSKGNRDALLDIIRITGLSNGELESLIINRTKKPRIPIITVHQAKGLEFDTVFLAGIQNNTFPSYMSIKEGNLAEEKRVFYVAITRAKKRLVITYNSQGKYGHRNEISQFINYIPKEFFKII
;
A
#
# COMPACT_ATOMS: atom_id res chain seq x y z
N MET A 1 21.00 -20.25 -26.71
CA MET A 1 20.24 -21.48 -26.39
C MET A 1 18.82 -21.08 -26.05
N GLU A 2 17.91 -21.18 -27.01
CA GLU A 2 16.47 -21.01 -26.78
C GLU A 2 16.00 -22.09 -25.80
N ARG A 3 15.54 -21.68 -24.61
CA ARG A 3 14.89 -22.58 -23.67
C ARG A 3 13.53 -22.95 -24.27
N LYS A 4 13.38 -24.18 -24.76
CA LYS A 4 12.07 -24.77 -25.08
C LYS A 4 11.11 -24.53 -23.91
N ALA A 5 10.00 -23.85 -24.17
CA ALA A 5 8.92 -23.70 -23.20
C ALA A 5 8.45 -25.10 -22.78
N VAL A 6 8.54 -25.41 -21.49
CA VAL A 6 7.95 -26.62 -20.93
C VAL A 6 6.44 -26.45 -21.02
N MET A 7 5.78 -27.14 -21.96
CA MET A 7 4.32 -27.17 -22.01
C MET A 7 3.81 -27.76 -20.69
N ILE A 8 3.03 -26.96 -19.94
CA ILE A 8 2.36 -27.44 -18.73
C ILE A 8 1.26 -28.38 -19.19
N ASN A 9 1.33 -29.66 -18.81
CA ASN A 9 0.28 -30.61 -19.13
C ASN A 9 -0.93 -30.35 -18.21
N LEU A 10 -1.91 -29.61 -18.72
CA LEU A 10 -3.14 -29.28 -18.00
C LEU A 10 -4.11 -30.48 -18.02
N ASN A 11 -4.74 -30.78 -16.89
CA ASN A 11 -5.82 -31.77 -16.84
C ASN A 11 -7.12 -31.24 -17.47
N GLU A 12 -8.13 -32.09 -17.61
CA GLU A 12 -9.41 -31.73 -18.23
C GLU A 12 -10.10 -30.51 -17.58
N GLU A 13 -10.17 -30.45 -16.24
CA GLU A 13 -10.77 -29.31 -15.54
C GLU A 13 -9.98 -28.01 -15.72
N GLN A 14 -8.65 -28.10 -15.72
CA GLN A 14 -7.78 -26.97 -15.99
C GLN A 14 -7.93 -26.48 -17.44
N GLN A 15 -8.04 -27.40 -18.40
CA GLN A 15 -8.31 -27.07 -19.80
C GLN A 15 -9.69 -26.42 -19.98
N LYS A 16 -10.72 -26.87 -19.25
CA LYS A 16 -12.04 -26.20 -19.26
C LYS A 16 -11.93 -24.72 -18.88
N VAL A 17 -11.17 -24.39 -17.83
CA VAL A 17 -10.94 -22.98 -17.42
C VAL A 17 -10.19 -22.18 -18.48
N VAL A 18 -9.19 -22.76 -19.12
CA VAL A 18 -8.38 -22.08 -20.16
C VAL A 18 -9.20 -21.86 -21.45
N ASN A 19 -10.07 -22.81 -21.78
CA ASN A 19 -10.88 -22.79 -23.00
C ASN A 19 -12.19 -21.99 -22.83
N GLU A 20 -12.72 -21.84 -21.61
CA GLU A 20 -13.89 -21.00 -21.33
C GLU A 20 -13.50 -19.52 -21.29
N GLN A 21 -13.84 -18.83 -22.39
CA GLN A 21 -13.49 -17.43 -22.64
C GLN A 21 -14.74 -16.57 -22.88
N LYS A 22 -15.94 -17.16 -22.85
CA LYS A 22 -17.20 -16.45 -23.11
C LYS A 22 -17.95 -16.17 -21.83
N ASN A 23 -18.11 -17.18 -20.99
CA ASN A 23 -18.90 -17.10 -19.76
C ASN A 23 -18.05 -16.68 -18.57
N ASN A 24 -18.71 -16.11 -17.56
CA ASN A 24 -18.11 -15.88 -16.26
C ASN A 24 -17.78 -17.20 -15.57
N ILE A 25 -16.75 -17.23 -14.73
CA ILE A 25 -16.28 -18.46 -14.08
C ILE A 25 -16.18 -18.26 -12.57
N ILE A 26 -16.71 -19.22 -11.81
CA ILE A 26 -16.30 -19.48 -10.43
C ILE A 26 -15.36 -20.68 -10.45
N LEU A 27 -14.12 -20.48 -10.03
CA LEU A 27 -13.14 -21.54 -9.89
C LEU A 27 -12.90 -21.84 -8.41
N LEU A 28 -13.35 -23.01 -7.96
CA LEU A 28 -13.03 -23.54 -6.63
C LEU A 28 -11.80 -24.43 -6.73
N ALA A 29 -10.70 -24.00 -6.13
CA ALA A 29 -9.41 -24.66 -6.29
C ALA A 29 -8.68 -24.75 -4.96
N SER A 30 -8.61 -25.97 -4.40
CA SER A 30 -7.91 -26.18 -3.14
C SER A 30 -6.39 -25.99 -3.25
N ALA A 31 -5.70 -25.97 -2.11
CA ALA A 31 -4.26 -25.83 -2.03
C ALA A 31 -3.55 -26.82 -2.97
N GLY A 32 -2.60 -26.32 -3.78
CA GLY A 32 -1.76 -27.18 -4.62
C GLY A 32 -2.42 -27.74 -5.87
N THR A 33 -3.61 -27.28 -6.26
CA THR A 33 -4.34 -27.79 -7.45
C THR A 33 -3.93 -27.17 -8.78
N GLY A 34 -2.92 -26.28 -8.77
CA GLY A 34 -2.41 -25.64 -9.99
C GLY A 34 -3.14 -24.37 -10.43
N LYS A 35 -4.05 -23.82 -9.60
CA LYS A 35 -4.80 -22.57 -9.82
C LYS A 35 -4.01 -21.48 -10.56
N THR A 36 -2.88 -21.05 -9.98
CA THR A 36 -2.07 -19.95 -10.52
C THR A 36 -1.50 -20.24 -11.91
N ASN A 37 -1.13 -21.51 -12.19
CA ASN A 37 -0.69 -21.91 -13.53
C ASN A 37 -1.83 -21.83 -14.53
N THR A 38 -3.01 -22.33 -14.15
CA THR A 38 -4.20 -22.29 -15.02
C THR A 38 -4.61 -20.86 -15.34
N LEU A 39 -4.56 -19.94 -14.37
CA LEU A 39 -4.84 -18.53 -14.61
C LEU A 39 -3.84 -17.90 -15.59
N ALA A 40 -2.55 -18.18 -15.44
CA ALA A 40 -1.53 -17.68 -16.37
C ALA A 40 -1.72 -18.22 -17.80
N GLU A 41 -2.02 -19.52 -17.94
CA GLU A 41 -2.31 -20.16 -19.23
C GLU A 41 -3.60 -19.62 -19.85
N ARG A 42 -4.64 -19.35 -19.04
CA ARG A 42 -5.89 -18.73 -19.50
C ARG A 42 -5.65 -17.34 -20.06
N ILE A 43 -4.95 -16.48 -19.32
CA ILE A 43 -4.59 -15.12 -19.76
C ILE A 43 -3.82 -15.20 -21.08
N THR A 44 -2.84 -16.10 -21.15
CA THR A 44 -2.05 -16.31 -22.37
C THR A 44 -2.93 -16.77 -23.54
N SER A 45 -3.84 -17.71 -23.32
CA SER A 45 -4.76 -18.23 -24.33
C SER A 45 -5.68 -17.14 -24.88
N ILE A 46 -6.23 -16.28 -24.01
CA ILE A 46 -7.06 -15.12 -24.41
C ILE A 46 -6.29 -14.21 -25.38
N ILE A 47 -5.03 -13.89 -25.06
CA ILE A 47 -4.17 -13.04 -25.89
C ILE A 47 -3.85 -13.73 -27.22
N LYS A 48 -3.37 -14.98 -27.19
CA LYS A 48 -2.95 -15.73 -28.39
C LYS A 48 -4.10 -15.99 -29.36
N ASN A 49 -5.32 -16.15 -28.86
CA ASN A 49 -6.50 -16.34 -29.69
C ASN A 49 -7.02 -15.02 -30.29
N GLY A 50 -6.43 -13.87 -29.94
CA GLY A 50 -6.87 -12.56 -30.41
C GLY A 50 -8.18 -12.06 -29.76
N ASN A 51 -8.58 -12.66 -28.64
CA ASN A 51 -9.85 -12.33 -27.97
C ASN A 51 -9.77 -11.05 -27.13
N SER A 52 -8.56 -10.61 -26.76
CA SER A 52 -8.33 -9.33 -26.08
C SER A 52 -6.89 -8.87 -26.28
N LYS A 53 -6.68 -7.56 -26.24
CA LYS A 53 -5.34 -6.97 -26.13
C LYS A 53 -4.82 -7.15 -24.70
N PRO A 54 -3.50 -7.26 -24.48
CA PRO A 54 -2.92 -7.32 -23.13
C PRO A 54 -3.41 -6.20 -22.19
N SER A 55 -3.54 -4.97 -22.72
CA SER A 55 -4.01 -3.80 -21.97
C SER A 55 -5.46 -3.85 -21.50
N GLU A 56 -6.25 -4.81 -22.01
CA GLU A 56 -7.66 -5.00 -21.68
C GLU A 56 -7.85 -6.11 -20.63
N ILE A 57 -6.77 -6.65 -20.09
CA ILE A 57 -6.78 -7.74 -19.10
C ILE A 57 -6.39 -7.20 -17.72
N LEU A 58 -7.26 -7.42 -16.74
CA LEU A 58 -7.04 -7.15 -15.33
C LEU A 58 -6.86 -8.46 -14.55
N CYS A 59 -5.80 -8.55 -13.75
CA CYS A 59 -5.59 -9.61 -12.79
C CYS A 59 -5.36 -9.03 -11.39
N ILE A 60 -6.28 -9.31 -10.47
CA ILE A 60 -6.20 -8.93 -9.06
C ILE A 60 -5.73 -10.14 -8.24
N THR A 61 -4.75 -9.93 -7.37
CA THR A 61 -4.26 -10.95 -6.43
C THR A 61 -4.12 -10.35 -5.01
N PHE A 62 -3.89 -11.18 -3.99
CA PHE A 62 -3.80 -10.69 -2.62
C PHE A 62 -2.42 -10.11 -2.23
N THR A 63 -1.33 -10.56 -2.86
CA THR A 63 0.04 -10.15 -2.47
C THR A 63 0.87 -9.72 -3.68
N ASN A 64 1.80 -8.77 -3.50
CA ASN A 64 2.68 -8.32 -4.59
C ASN A 64 3.57 -9.45 -5.12
N LYS A 65 3.95 -10.39 -4.24
CA LYS A 65 4.64 -11.62 -4.66
C LYS A 65 3.80 -12.44 -5.65
N ALA A 66 2.50 -12.61 -5.38
CA ALA A 66 1.60 -13.29 -6.31
C ALA A 66 1.45 -12.52 -7.64
N CYS A 67 1.39 -11.18 -7.61
CA CYS A 67 1.41 -10.36 -8.82
C CYS A 67 2.65 -10.64 -9.68
N LYS A 68 3.84 -10.63 -9.06
CA LYS A 68 5.09 -10.87 -9.76
C LYS A 68 5.20 -12.29 -10.28
N GLU A 69 4.84 -13.29 -9.48
CA GLU A 69 4.83 -14.67 -9.95
C GLU A 69 3.87 -14.86 -11.13
N MET A 70 2.69 -14.24 -11.10
CA MET A 70 1.76 -14.23 -12.23
C MET A 70 2.36 -13.54 -13.45
N SER A 71 2.96 -12.36 -13.26
CA SER A 71 3.64 -11.60 -14.31
C SER A 71 4.79 -12.39 -14.95
N ASP A 72 5.68 -12.96 -14.15
CA ASP A 72 6.80 -13.79 -14.61
C ASP A 72 6.33 -15.04 -15.36
N ARG A 73 5.20 -15.63 -14.95
CA ARG A 73 4.61 -16.79 -15.64
C ARG A 73 4.05 -16.38 -17.00
N VAL A 74 3.23 -15.34 -17.06
CA VAL A 74 2.65 -14.86 -18.32
C VAL A 74 3.77 -14.38 -19.26
N MET A 75 4.76 -13.66 -18.75
CA MET A 75 5.90 -13.16 -19.52
C MET A 75 6.74 -14.29 -20.15
N LYS A 76 6.86 -15.45 -19.50
CA LYS A 76 7.52 -16.62 -20.11
C LYS A 76 6.77 -17.17 -21.32
N ILE A 77 5.47 -16.92 -21.45
CA ILE A 77 4.62 -17.53 -22.48
C ILE A 77 4.28 -16.55 -23.61
N VAL A 78 3.96 -15.28 -23.31
CA VAL A 78 3.63 -14.24 -24.32
C VAL A 78 4.76 -13.24 -24.58
N GLY A 79 5.85 -13.28 -23.81
CA GLY A 79 7.00 -12.38 -24.02
C GLY A 79 6.72 -10.93 -23.61
N GLY A 80 7.21 -9.97 -24.40
CA GLY A 80 7.19 -8.53 -24.09
C GLY A 80 5.80 -7.94 -23.86
N GLU A 81 4.78 -8.46 -24.54
CA GLU A 81 3.38 -8.04 -24.44
C GLU A 81 2.80 -8.22 -23.03
N ALA A 82 3.38 -9.11 -22.20
CA ALA A 82 2.95 -9.32 -20.83
C ALA A 82 3.04 -8.05 -19.96
N LYS A 83 3.91 -7.09 -20.33
CA LYS A 83 4.09 -5.84 -19.58
C LYS A 83 2.87 -4.93 -19.61
N ASP A 84 2.04 -5.05 -20.63
CA ASP A 84 0.84 -4.22 -20.80
C ASP A 84 -0.37 -4.76 -20.02
N ILE A 85 -0.26 -5.96 -19.44
CA ILE A 85 -1.31 -6.57 -18.61
C ILE A 85 -1.34 -5.89 -17.24
N THR A 86 -2.53 -5.52 -16.79
CA THR A 86 -2.70 -4.93 -15.45
C THR A 86 -2.77 -6.03 -14.41
N ILE A 87 -1.62 -6.36 -13.79
CA ILE A 87 -1.54 -7.31 -12.67
C ILE A 87 -1.25 -6.55 -11.39
N ARG A 88 -2.19 -6.56 -10.43
CA ARG A 88 -2.14 -5.71 -9.23
C ARG A 88 -2.64 -6.43 -7.99
N THR A 89 -2.21 -5.96 -6.82
CA THR A 89 -2.96 -6.20 -5.58
C THR A 89 -4.16 -5.28 -5.51
N PHE A 90 -5.15 -5.58 -4.66
CA PHE A 90 -6.31 -4.70 -4.52
C PHE A 90 -5.91 -3.26 -4.15
N HIS A 91 -5.00 -3.11 -3.16
CA HIS A 91 -4.47 -1.80 -2.77
C HIS A 91 -3.69 -1.11 -3.90
N SER A 92 -2.93 -1.85 -4.71
CA SER A 92 -2.21 -1.25 -5.85
C SER A 92 -3.17 -0.83 -6.97
N PHE A 93 -4.24 -1.59 -7.19
CA PHE A 93 -5.31 -1.20 -8.12
C PHE A 93 -6.03 0.06 -7.62
N CYS A 94 -6.41 0.11 -6.33
CA CYS A 94 -6.98 1.31 -5.71
C CYS A 94 -6.03 2.51 -5.79
N PHE A 95 -4.73 2.31 -5.56
CA PHE A 95 -3.73 3.35 -5.74
C PHE A 95 -3.71 3.88 -7.18
N ASP A 96 -3.70 2.99 -8.17
CA ASP A 96 -3.72 3.37 -9.58
C ASP A 96 -5.02 4.15 -9.91
N VAL A 97 -6.17 3.73 -9.41
CA VAL A 97 -7.46 4.43 -9.58
C VAL A 97 -7.44 5.80 -8.90
N VAL A 98 -7.07 5.88 -7.62
CA VAL A 98 -7.00 7.15 -6.89
C VAL A 98 -6.07 8.11 -7.61
N ARG A 99 -4.86 7.67 -7.97
CA ARG A 99 -3.94 8.52 -8.72
C ARG A 99 -4.50 8.97 -10.08
N THR A 100 -5.26 8.11 -10.76
CA THR A 100 -5.83 8.41 -12.08
C THR A 100 -7.00 9.37 -12.04
N TYR A 101 -7.86 9.26 -11.04
CA TYR A 101 -9.13 9.99 -11.04
C TYR A 101 -9.24 11.02 -9.91
N ALA A 102 -8.29 11.08 -8.97
CA ALA A 102 -8.30 12.03 -7.84
C ALA A 102 -8.22 13.49 -8.26
N LYS A 103 -7.40 13.85 -9.27
CA LYS A 103 -7.13 15.26 -9.66
C LYS A 103 -8.43 16.05 -9.84
N ARG A 104 -9.45 15.43 -10.41
CA ARG A 104 -10.73 16.08 -10.72
C ARG A 104 -11.83 15.77 -9.70
N ASN A 105 -11.81 14.57 -9.15
CA ASN A 105 -12.93 14.07 -8.36
C ASN A 105 -12.67 14.08 -6.86
N THR A 106 -11.53 14.56 -6.37
CA THR A 106 -11.22 14.63 -4.93
C THR A 106 -10.34 15.83 -4.60
N ASP A 107 -10.21 16.15 -3.32
CA ASP A 107 -9.28 17.16 -2.82
C ASP A 107 -7.90 16.58 -2.47
N ILE A 108 -7.56 15.40 -3.00
CA ILE A 108 -6.29 14.73 -2.70
C ILE A 108 -5.17 15.34 -3.52
N PHE A 109 -4.04 15.62 -2.87
CA PHE A 109 -2.83 16.06 -3.55
C PHE A 109 -2.31 14.96 -4.47
N SER A 110 -2.01 15.28 -5.72
CA SER A 110 -1.59 14.30 -6.72
C SER A 110 -0.26 13.57 -6.40
N ASP A 111 0.58 14.20 -5.57
CA ASP A 111 1.88 13.71 -5.13
C ASP A 111 1.83 13.01 -3.76
N PHE A 112 0.65 12.53 -3.39
CA PHE A 112 0.44 11.89 -2.09
C PHE A 112 1.38 10.71 -1.86
N THR A 113 1.78 10.52 -0.60
CA THR A 113 2.56 9.36 -0.16
C THR A 113 1.69 8.38 0.63
N ILE A 114 2.08 7.10 0.63
CA ILE A 114 1.39 6.09 1.44
C ILE A 114 2.09 5.95 2.79
N PHE A 115 1.31 6.11 3.86
CA PHE A 115 1.77 5.89 5.23
C PHE A 115 1.56 4.43 5.63
N ASP A 116 2.62 3.82 6.15
CA ASP A 116 2.55 2.48 6.72
C ASP A 116 2.01 2.50 8.16
N GLU A 117 1.80 1.31 8.74
CA GLU A 117 1.31 1.18 10.11
C GLU A 117 2.14 1.96 11.15
N ASP A 118 3.45 2.09 10.95
CA ASP A 118 4.34 2.76 11.88
C ASP A 118 4.25 4.28 11.70
N ASP A 119 4.17 4.75 10.45
CA ASP A 119 3.94 6.16 10.10
C ASP A 119 2.60 6.62 10.70
N CYS A 120 1.52 5.83 10.55
CA CYS A 120 0.23 6.07 11.18
C CYS A 120 0.31 6.11 12.73
N ARG A 121 1.11 5.22 13.36
CA ARG A 121 1.33 5.26 14.81
C ARG A 121 2.06 6.51 15.27
N GLU A 122 2.98 7.04 14.45
CA GLU A 122 3.64 8.31 14.70
C GLU A 122 2.63 9.46 14.66
N VAL A 123 1.76 9.51 13.65
CA VAL A 123 0.64 10.47 13.58
C VAL A 123 -0.24 10.37 14.84
N ILE A 124 -0.68 9.18 15.22
CA ILE A 124 -1.54 8.94 16.39
C ILE A 124 -0.86 9.37 17.70
N SER A 125 0.45 9.18 17.83
CA SER A 125 1.21 9.62 19.00
C SER A 125 1.11 11.13 19.23
N LYS A 126 1.06 11.92 18.14
CA LYS A 126 0.89 13.38 18.20
C LYS A 126 -0.53 13.77 18.62
N LEU A 127 -1.51 12.90 18.38
CA LEU A 127 -2.88 13.10 18.81
C LEU A 127 -3.08 12.80 20.29
N SER A 128 -2.12 12.16 20.95
CA SER A 128 -2.23 11.77 22.36
C SER A 128 -2.55 12.92 23.30
N TYR A 129 -2.07 14.14 23.01
CA TYR A 129 -2.41 15.32 23.79
C TYR A 129 -3.93 15.56 23.89
N TYR A 130 -4.68 15.30 22.81
CA TYR A 130 -6.12 15.54 22.73
C TYR A 130 -6.94 14.55 23.57
N TYR A 131 -6.37 13.41 23.93
CA TYR A 131 -7.04 12.38 24.72
C TYR A 131 -6.28 11.96 25.99
N ALA A 132 -5.14 12.58 26.28
CA ALA A 132 -4.32 12.30 27.47
C ALA A 132 -5.08 12.64 28.77
N THR A 133 -5.96 13.63 28.72
CA THR A 133 -6.81 14.05 29.86
C THR A 133 -7.93 13.05 30.17
N SER A 134 -8.26 12.15 29.23
CA SER A 134 -9.40 11.23 29.35
C SER A 134 -9.08 9.90 30.04
N ASN A 135 -7.84 9.70 30.53
CA ASN A 135 -7.37 8.46 31.17
C ASN A 135 -7.79 7.18 30.41
N LEU A 136 -7.60 7.18 29.09
CA LEU A 136 -8.10 6.11 28.22
C LEU A 136 -7.47 4.74 28.51
N MET A 137 -6.28 4.69 29.13
CA MET A 137 -5.49 3.46 29.28
C MET A 137 -5.37 2.65 27.98
N ALA A 138 -5.30 3.35 26.83
CA ALA A 138 -5.25 2.77 25.51
C ALA A 138 -3.86 2.98 24.90
N THR A 139 -3.33 1.95 24.24
CA THR A 139 -2.07 2.08 23.48
C THR A 139 -2.32 2.71 22.11
N ASN A 140 -1.31 3.34 21.49
CA ASN A 140 -1.44 3.87 20.11
C ASN A 140 -1.89 2.80 19.12
N MET A 141 -1.50 1.54 19.32
CA MET A 141 -1.93 0.41 18.50
C MET A 141 -3.43 0.14 18.64
N GLN A 142 -4.01 0.29 19.83
CA GLN A 142 -5.45 0.17 20.01
C GLN A 142 -6.21 1.34 19.40
N ILE A 143 -5.69 2.57 19.56
CA ILE A 143 -6.28 3.76 18.93
C ILE A 143 -6.28 3.60 17.40
N GLN A 144 -5.18 3.11 16.82
CA GLN A 144 -5.09 2.83 15.38
C GLN A 144 -6.17 1.82 14.94
N LYS A 145 -6.31 0.70 15.65
CA LYS A 145 -7.35 -0.31 15.35
C LYS A 145 -8.76 0.29 15.39
N VAL A 146 -9.02 1.22 16.30
CA VAL A 146 -10.31 1.91 16.39
C VAL A 146 -10.52 2.84 15.19
N ILE A 147 -9.51 3.64 14.84
CA ILE A 147 -9.57 4.53 13.67
C ILE A 147 -9.82 3.71 12.40
N ASP A 148 -9.03 2.65 12.19
CA ASP A 148 -9.18 1.73 11.06
C ASP A 148 -10.60 1.14 11.01
N PHE A 149 -11.12 0.68 12.15
CA PHE A 149 -12.47 0.13 12.24
C PHE A 149 -13.55 1.16 11.88
N ILE A 150 -13.47 2.39 12.38
CA ILE A 150 -14.46 3.45 12.07
C ILE A 150 -14.40 3.82 10.59
N LYS A 151 -13.20 3.97 10.01
CA LYS A 151 -13.01 4.27 8.58
C LYS A 151 -13.59 3.15 7.70
N VAL A 152 -13.35 1.89 8.03
CA VAL A 152 -13.89 0.72 7.32
C VAL A 152 -15.41 0.63 7.47
N GLU A 153 -15.96 0.87 8.66
CA GLU A 153 -17.41 0.83 8.88
C GLU A 153 -18.15 1.94 8.13
N ARG A 154 -17.55 3.14 7.98
CA ARG A 154 -18.10 4.19 7.11
C ARG A 154 -18.31 3.66 5.69
N ALA A 155 -17.27 3.10 5.09
CA ALA A 155 -17.36 2.51 3.76
C ALA A 155 -18.31 1.30 3.72
N ARG A 156 -18.43 0.51 4.80
CA ARG A 156 -19.37 -0.62 4.84
C ARG A 156 -20.83 -0.17 4.84
N ILE A 157 -21.19 0.82 5.67
CA ILE A 157 -22.58 1.29 5.83
C ILE A 157 -23.08 1.84 4.49
N GLU A 158 -22.27 2.66 3.83
CA GLU A 158 -22.57 3.17 2.49
C GLU A 158 -22.79 2.05 1.46
N THR A 159 -22.15 0.88 1.61
CA THR A 159 -22.34 -0.26 0.68
C THR A 159 -23.68 -0.97 0.92
N LEU A 160 -24.15 -1.02 2.17
CA LEU A 160 -25.32 -1.82 2.54
C LEU A 160 -26.63 -1.04 2.51
N GLU A 161 -26.58 0.26 2.79
CA GLU A 161 -27.78 1.09 2.92
C GLU A 161 -28.00 2.06 1.77
N ASP A 162 -27.07 2.14 0.81
CA ASP A 162 -27.10 3.09 -0.31
C ASP A 162 -27.34 4.55 0.16
N ARG A 163 -26.70 4.90 1.29
CA ARG A 163 -26.78 6.22 1.96
C ARG A 163 -25.40 6.83 2.07
N VAL A 164 -25.29 8.13 1.83
CA VAL A 164 -24.06 8.91 2.04
C VAL A 164 -23.99 9.35 3.49
N LEU A 165 -22.94 8.93 4.22
CA LEU A 165 -22.64 9.42 5.56
C LEU A 165 -21.40 10.32 5.48
N ASP A 166 -21.63 11.63 5.38
CA ASP A 166 -20.55 12.61 5.30
C ASP A 166 -19.89 12.90 6.66
N GLU A 167 -20.55 12.53 7.77
CA GLU A 167 -20.06 12.79 9.12
C GLU A 167 -19.72 11.48 9.87
N TYR A 168 -18.50 11.40 10.41
CA TYR A 168 -18.09 10.31 11.30
C TYR A 168 -18.97 10.16 12.54
N LYS A 169 -19.69 11.21 12.93
CA LYS A 169 -20.64 11.17 14.05
C LYS A 169 -21.76 10.18 13.78
N THR A 170 -22.40 10.25 12.61
CA THR A 170 -23.47 9.31 12.23
C THR A 170 -22.95 7.88 12.09
N VAL A 171 -21.74 7.71 11.55
CA VAL A 171 -21.09 6.39 11.47
C VAL A 171 -20.92 5.78 12.87
N ILE A 172 -20.50 6.56 13.85
CA ILE A 172 -20.34 6.10 15.23
C ILE A 172 -21.68 5.73 15.85
N ASP A 173 -22.72 6.55 15.68
CA ASP A 173 -24.05 6.25 16.20
C ASP A 173 -24.58 4.91 15.64
N GLU A 174 -24.40 4.66 14.34
CA GLU A 174 -24.73 3.40 13.66
C GLU A 174 -23.92 2.21 14.19
N ILE A 175 -22.61 2.40 14.40
CA ILE A 175 -21.74 1.38 15.01
C ILE A 175 -22.25 0.97 16.40
N PHE A 176 -22.57 1.95 17.26
CA PHE A 176 -23.05 1.65 18.62
C PHE A 176 -24.45 1.06 18.64
N LYS A 177 -25.27 1.31 17.61
CA LYS A 177 -26.62 0.78 17.49
C LYS A 177 -26.67 -0.64 16.94
N PHE A 178 -25.85 -0.96 15.93
CA PHE A 178 -25.96 -2.23 15.20
C PHE A 178 -24.70 -3.11 15.26
N ARG A 179 -23.57 -2.58 15.74
CA ARG A 179 -22.26 -3.26 15.72
C ARG A 179 -21.56 -3.16 17.07
N GLU A 180 -22.31 -3.07 18.17
CA GLU A 180 -21.76 -2.89 19.51
C GLU A 180 -20.74 -4.00 19.88
N GLU A 181 -21.01 -5.25 19.50
CA GLU A 181 -20.08 -6.36 19.73
C GLU A 181 -18.73 -6.17 19.02
N LYS A 182 -18.73 -5.60 17.81
CA LYS A 182 -17.50 -5.37 17.04
C LYS A 182 -16.68 -4.24 17.64
N ILE A 183 -17.30 -3.13 18.04
CA ILE A 183 -16.55 -2.07 18.74
C ILE A 183 -16.04 -2.55 20.10
N ASN A 184 -16.76 -3.44 20.80
CA ASN A 184 -16.26 -4.09 22.01
C ASN A 184 -14.99 -4.92 21.73
N GLN A 185 -14.98 -5.71 20.65
CA GLN A 185 -13.80 -6.47 20.23
C GLN A 185 -12.60 -5.54 19.95
N VAL A 186 -12.83 -4.44 19.22
CA VAL A 186 -11.77 -3.48 18.88
C VAL A 186 -11.25 -2.73 20.12
N CYS A 187 -12.12 -2.43 21.08
CA CYS A 187 -11.74 -1.80 22.36
C CYS A 187 -11.13 -2.80 23.38
N THR A 188 -11.08 -4.10 23.08
CA THR A 188 -10.53 -5.11 23.98
C THR A 188 -9.01 -5.19 23.87
N ASN A 189 -8.32 -5.16 25.02
CA ASN A 189 -6.88 -5.44 25.11
C ASN A 189 -6.64 -6.69 25.94
N LYS A 190 -5.85 -7.65 25.43
CA LYS A 190 -5.48 -8.86 26.15
C LYS A 190 -6.70 -9.56 26.82
N GLY A 191 -7.84 -9.57 26.11
CA GLY A 191 -9.07 -10.21 26.57
C GLY A 191 -9.91 -9.42 27.58
N ASN A 192 -9.54 -8.18 27.91
CA ASN A 192 -10.30 -7.26 28.77
C ASN A 192 -10.81 -6.05 27.97
N LEU A 193 -12.12 -5.81 28.01
CA LEU A 193 -12.76 -4.67 27.37
C LEU A 193 -12.34 -3.36 28.06
N ASN A 194 -11.78 -2.41 27.31
CA ASN A 194 -11.50 -1.08 27.82
C ASN A 194 -12.75 -0.20 27.72
N LEU A 195 -13.50 -0.10 28.83
CA LEU A 195 -14.73 0.70 28.90
C LEU A 195 -14.46 2.21 28.76
N ASN A 196 -13.33 2.70 29.26
CA ASN A 196 -12.97 4.13 29.12
C ASN A 196 -12.77 4.50 27.66
N LEU A 197 -12.04 3.66 26.92
CA LEU A 197 -11.87 3.82 25.48
C LEU A 197 -13.21 3.73 24.75
N LYS A 198 -14.03 2.70 25.02
CA LYS A 198 -15.34 2.55 24.40
C LYS A 198 -16.22 3.80 24.59
N ASN A 199 -16.30 4.30 25.83
CA ASN A 199 -17.08 5.49 26.16
C ASN A 199 -16.52 6.73 25.45
N TYR A 200 -15.20 6.90 25.43
CA TYR A 200 -14.57 8.00 24.71
C TYR A 200 -14.92 7.97 23.22
N ILE A 201 -14.86 6.80 22.57
CA ILE A 201 -15.19 6.67 21.15
C ILE A 201 -16.64 7.02 20.86
N LYS A 202 -17.57 6.65 21.76
CA LYS A 202 -18.99 7.00 21.62
C LYS A 202 -19.22 8.52 21.51
N PHE A 203 -18.49 9.31 22.29
CA PHE A 203 -18.71 10.77 22.38
C PHE A 203 -17.73 11.59 21.53
N HIS A 204 -16.48 11.14 21.41
CA HIS A 204 -15.35 11.89 20.82
C HIS A 204 -14.67 11.15 19.66
N GLY A 205 -15.15 9.96 19.28
CA GLY A 205 -14.51 9.19 18.20
C GLY A 205 -14.50 9.92 16.86
N HIS A 206 -15.53 10.74 16.58
CA HIS A 206 -15.63 11.49 15.33
C HIS A 206 -14.57 12.59 15.24
N GLU A 207 -14.30 13.29 16.35
CA GLU A 207 -13.25 14.30 16.46
C GLU A 207 -11.87 13.65 16.27
N LEU A 208 -11.64 12.49 16.90
CA LEU A 208 -10.40 11.73 16.79
C LEU A 208 -10.08 11.34 15.35
N VAL A 209 -11.04 10.73 14.64
CA VAL A 209 -10.82 10.28 13.25
C VAL A 209 -10.68 11.48 12.31
N THR A 210 -11.51 12.51 12.48
CA THR A 210 -11.42 13.75 11.67
C THR A 210 -10.06 14.43 11.83
N LEU A 211 -9.55 14.49 13.06
CA LEU A 211 -8.23 15.06 13.35
C LEU A 211 -7.12 14.19 12.74
N TYR A 212 -7.22 12.87 12.84
CA TYR A 212 -6.27 11.95 12.21
C TYR A 212 -6.19 12.14 10.69
N ASP A 213 -7.33 12.14 9.99
CA ASP A 213 -7.37 12.35 8.53
C ASP A 213 -6.91 13.76 8.14
N SER A 214 -7.17 14.77 8.98
CA SER A 214 -6.61 16.11 8.79
C SER A 214 -5.08 16.11 8.89
N ARG A 215 -4.47 15.30 9.76
CA ARG A 215 -3.01 15.20 9.87
C ARG A 215 -2.39 14.48 8.68
N LEU A 216 -3.02 13.42 8.20
CA LEU A 216 -2.58 12.76 6.95
C LEU A 216 -2.62 13.74 5.77
N ARG A 217 -3.70 14.51 5.64
CA ARG A 217 -3.84 15.52 4.58
C ARG A 217 -2.81 16.66 4.67
N ASP A 218 -2.50 17.14 5.87
CA ASP A 218 -1.45 18.16 6.09
C ASP A 218 -0.08 17.69 5.57
N ASP A 219 0.19 16.38 5.59
CA ASP A 219 1.44 15.76 5.13
C ASP A 219 1.38 15.24 3.69
N HIS A 220 0.29 15.55 2.94
CA HIS A 220 0.01 14.97 1.62
C HIS A 220 0.11 13.43 1.66
N ALA A 221 -0.52 12.80 2.65
CA ALA A 221 -0.43 11.37 2.88
C ALA A 221 -1.81 10.70 2.88
N LEU A 222 -1.83 9.43 2.51
CA LEU A 222 -2.96 8.52 2.64
C LEU A 222 -2.50 7.26 3.37
N ASP A 223 -3.38 6.67 4.19
CA ASP A 223 -3.15 5.32 4.72
C ASP A 223 -3.70 4.23 3.77
N PHE A 224 -3.50 2.96 4.12
CA PHE A 224 -3.98 1.85 3.28
C PHE A 224 -5.51 1.77 3.20
N ASN A 225 -6.23 2.16 4.25
CA ASN A 225 -7.69 2.15 4.25
C ASN A 225 -8.23 3.27 3.36
N ASP A 226 -7.56 4.44 3.36
CA ASP A 226 -7.90 5.56 2.48
C ASP A 226 -7.93 5.15 1.00
N LEU A 227 -6.98 4.32 0.55
CA LEU A 227 -6.97 3.85 -0.83
C LEU A 227 -8.28 3.15 -1.22
N ILE A 228 -8.80 2.28 -0.36
CA ILE A 228 -10.03 1.53 -0.61
C ILE A 228 -11.24 2.48 -0.54
N ILE A 229 -11.32 3.31 0.51
CA ILE A 229 -12.45 4.21 0.76
C ILE A 229 -12.55 5.24 -0.38
N LEU A 230 -11.45 5.88 -0.74
CA LEU A 230 -11.42 6.89 -1.79
C LEU A 230 -11.70 6.30 -3.17
N THR A 231 -11.22 5.08 -3.45
CA THR A 231 -11.60 4.38 -4.69
C THR A 231 -13.11 4.17 -4.76
N LYS A 232 -13.72 3.78 -3.64
CA LYS A 232 -15.18 3.60 -3.57
C LYS A 232 -15.92 4.91 -3.79
N GLU A 233 -15.45 6.01 -3.20
CA GLU A 233 -15.99 7.36 -3.43
C GLU A 233 -15.88 7.78 -4.89
N LEU A 234 -14.71 7.55 -5.52
CA LEU A 234 -14.50 7.80 -6.95
C LEU A 234 -15.43 6.99 -7.83
N PHE A 235 -15.76 5.76 -7.43
CA PHE A 235 -16.69 4.89 -8.17
C PHE A 235 -18.16 5.31 -8.01
N LYS A 236 -18.48 6.36 -7.24
CA LYS A 236 -19.80 7.01 -7.31
C LYS A 236 -19.97 7.79 -8.62
N ASP A 237 -18.87 8.19 -9.26
CA ASP A 237 -18.91 8.78 -10.61
C ASP A 237 -18.96 7.68 -11.68
N GLU A 238 -20.11 7.58 -12.35
CA GLU A 238 -20.35 6.62 -13.43
C GLU A 238 -19.38 6.81 -14.62
N LYS A 239 -18.80 7.99 -14.82
CA LYS A 239 -17.78 8.21 -15.87
C LYS A 239 -16.51 7.40 -15.59
N VAL A 240 -16.07 7.40 -14.32
CA VAL A 240 -14.89 6.63 -13.87
C VAL A 240 -15.14 5.14 -14.06
N VAL A 241 -16.30 4.65 -13.59
CA VAL A 241 -16.68 3.24 -13.72
C VAL A 241 -16.76 2.83 -15.20
N ARG A 242 -17.39 3.65 -16.05
CA ARG A 242 -17.51 3.37 -17.48
C ARG A 242 -16.18 3.34 -18.20
N ALA A 243 -15.24 4.23 -17.86
CA ALA A 243 -13.89 4.22 -18.43
C ALA A 243 -13.18 2.88 -18.12
N LEU A 244 -13.24 2.43 -16.87
CA LEU A 244 -12.63 1.15 -16.47
C LEU A 244 -13.36 -0.07 -17.05
N LYS A 245 -14.70 -0.05 -17.13
CA LYS A 245 -15.50 -1.08 -17.83
C LYS A 245 -15.13 -1.19 -19.30
N ASN A 246 -14.89 -0.05 -19.96
CA ASN A 246 -14.52 -0.02 -21.37
C ASN A 246 -13.10 -0.55 -21.59
N LYS A 247 -12.19 -0.24 -20.67
CA LYS A 247 -10.81 -0.70 -20.68
C LYS A 247 -10.69 -2.21 -20.48
N PHE A 248 -11.26 -2.74 -19.40
CA PHE A 248 -11.04 -4.14 -19.02
C PHE A 248 -12.12 -5.05 -19.57
N LYS A 249 -11.76 -5.97 -20.47
CA LYS A 249 -12.66 -6.98 -21.05
C LYS A 249 -12.58 -8.32 -20.34
N TYR A 250 -11.42 -8.64 -19.78
CA TYR A 250 -11.20 -9.86 -19.00
C TYR A 250 -10.67 -9.51 -17.61
N ILE A 251 -11.40 -9.91 -16.58
CA ILE A 251 -11.08 -9.64 -15.17
C ILE A 251 -10.88 -10.97 -14.45
N ASN A 252 -9.71 -11.16 -13.87
CA ASN A 252 -9.33 -12.38 -13.15
C ASN A 252 -9.01 -12.02 -11.70
N ILE A 253 -9.75 -12.58 -10.75
CA ILE A 253 -9.55 -12.33 -9.31
C ILE A 253 -9.08 -13.63 -8.66
N ASP A 254 -7.84 -13.62 -8.19
CA ASP A 254 -7.23 -14.72 -7.43
C ASP A 254 -7.35 -14.46 -5.92
N GLU A 255 -7.38 -15.54 -5.14
CA GLU A 255 -7.47 -15.54 -3.67
C GLU A 255 -8.71 -14.79 -3.14
N VAL A 256 -9.88 -14.99 -3.76
CA VAL A 256 -11.16 -14.34 -3.37
C VAL A 256 -11.53 -14.57 -1.91
N GLN A 257 -11.05 -15.67 -1.29
CA GLN A 257 -11.17 -15.92 0.15
C GLN A 257 -10.47 -14.89 1.05
N ASP A 258 -9.66 -13.98 0.51
CA ASP A 258 -9.05 -12.89 1.27
C ASP A 258 -9.59 -11.51 0.90
N THR A 259 -10.50 -11.46 -0.08
CA THR A 259 -11.16 -10.23 -0.52
C THR A 259 -12.28 -9.87 0.46
N SER A 260 -12.22 -8.66 1.01
CA SER A 260 -13.29 -8.10 1.82
C SER A 260 -14.52 -7.74 0.99
N ILE A 261 -15.66 -7.58 1.65
CA ILE A 261 -16.91 -7.18 0.99
C ILE A 261 -16.85 -5.79 0.38
N ILE A 262 -16.06 -4.89 0.99
CA ILE A 262 -15.86 -3.53 0.46
C ILE A 262 -15.05 -3.61 -0.83
N GLU A 263 -13.94 -4.34 -0.82
CA GLU A 263 -13.11 -4.58 -2.01
C GLU A 263 -13.95 -5.23 -3.13
N TYR A 264 -14.74 -6.27 -2.82
CA TYR A 264 -15.65 -6.86 -3.79
C TYR A 264 -16.65 -5.84 -4.35
N SER A 265 -17.26 -4.99 -3.50
CA SER A 265 -18.22 -3.97 -3.94
C SER A 265 -17.62 -2.91 -4.88
N ILE A 266 -16.32 -2.67 -4.77
CA ILE A 266 -15.60 -1.77 -5.68
C ILE A 266 -15.40 -2.46 -7.02
N ILE A 267 -14.77 -3.63 -7.03
CA ILE A 267 -14.38 -4.29 -8.29
C ILE A 267 -15.58 -4.83 -9.07
N GLU A 268 -16.66 -5.20 -8.39
CA GLU A 268 -17.89 -5.69 -9.01
C GLU A 268 -18.56 -4.65 -9.90
N LYS A 269 -18.38 -3.35 -9.60
CA LYS A 269 -18.88 -2.25 -10.44
C LYS A 269 -18.36 -2.30 -11.87
N ILE A 270 -17.23 -2.95 -12.14
CA ILE A 270 -16.66 -3.06 -13.50
C ILE A 270 -16.90 -4.42 -14.18
N PHE A 271 -17.67 -5.32 -13.57
CA PHE A 271 -17.90 -6.68 -14.10
C PHE A 271 -18.92 -6.75 -15.24
N GLU A 272 -19.98 -5.94 -15.14
CA GLU A 272 -21.09 -6.00 -16.10
C GLU A 272 -20.61 -5.72 -17.53
N GLY A 273 -20.97 -6.62 -18.46
CA GLY A 273 -20.55 -6.55 -19.87
C GLY A 273 -19.15 -7.11 -20.15
N ASN A 274 -18.43 -7.58 -19.12
CA ASN A 274 -17.07 -8.11 -19.23
C ASN A 274 -16.99 -9.58 -18.79
N ASN A 275 -15.93 -10.27 -19.18
CA ASN A 275 -15.69 -11.66 -18.81
C ASN A 275 -14.93 -11.73 -17.48
N VAL A 276 -15.55 -12.32 -16.46
CA VAL A 276 -15.02 -12.32 -15.10
C VAL A 276 -14.78 -13.74 -14.60
N LEU A 277 -13.57 -13.99 -14.11
CA LEU A 277 -13.22 -15.19 -13.37
C LEU A 277 -12.91 -14.81 -11.92
N ILE A 278 -13.62 -15.40 -10.97
CA ILE A 278 -13.31 -15.32 -9.55
C ILE A 278 -12.84 -16.70 -9.04
N CYS A 279 -11.72 -16.73 -8.33
CA CYS A 279 -11.11 -17.98 -7.90
C CYS A 279 -10.69 -17.97 -6.42
N GLY A 280 -10.95 -19.08 -5.73
CA GLY A 280 -10.54 -19.22 -4.34
C GLY A 280 -10.69 -20.61 -3.73
N ASP A 281 -10.36 -20.68 -2.44
CA ASP A 281 -10.57 -21.84 -1.57
C ASP A 281 -11.19 -21.39 -0.25
N PHE A 282 -12.44 -21.77 -0.02
CA PHE A 282 -13.20 -21.47 1.21
C PHE A 282 -12.46 -21.88 2.48
N PHE A 283 -11.73 -23.01 2.44
CA PHE A 283 -11.04 -23.54 3.60
C PHE A 283 -9.70 -22.86 3.88
N GLN A 284 -9.26 -21.95 2.99
CA GLN A 284 -8.09 -21.10 3.20
C GLN A 284 -8.44 -19.67 3.64
N THR A 285 -9.70 -19.38 3.97
CA THR A 285 -10.13 -18.08 4.54
C THR A 285 -9.52 -17.90 5.95
N ILE A 286 -8.48 -17.08 6.09
CA ILE A 286 -7.79 -16.84 7.38
C ILE A 286 -7.62 -15.34 7.70
N TYR A 287 -8.33 -14.49 6.95
CA TYR A 287 -8.39 -13.05 7.14
C TYR A 287 -9.84 -12.58 7.34
N SER A 288 -10.71 -13.41 7.93
CA SER A 288 -12.11 -13.00 8.16
C SER A 288 -12.21 -11.80 9.11
N TRP A 289 -11.24 -11.62 10.00
CA TRP A 289 -11.11 -10.43 10.85
C TRP A 289 -10.85 -9.13 10.08
N ARG A 290 -10.40 -9.20 8.82
CA ARG A 290 -10.28 -8.06 7.89
C ARG A 290 -11.55 -7.83 7.05
N GLY A 291 -12.62 -8.58 7.32
CA GLY A 291 -13.89 -8.44 6.61
C GLY A 291 -14.04 -9.33 5.36
N SER A 292 -13.17 -10.33 5.18
CA SER A 292 -13.34 -11.35 4.14
C SER A 292 -14.49 -12.30 4.44
N ASP A 293 -15.37 -12.46 3.45
CA ASP A 293 -16.49 -13.41 3.45
C ASP A 293 -16.69 -13.97 2.03
N PRO A 294 -15.95 -15.03 1.65
CA PRO A 294 -16.06 -15.61 0.32
C PRO A 294 -17.43 -16.22 0.05
N GLU A 295 -18.13 -16.74 1.07
CA GLU A 295 -19.46 -17.35 0.90
C GLU A 295 -20.45 -16.32 0.40
N MET A 296 -20.47 -15.14 1.02
CA MET A 296 -21.30 -14.04 0.52
C MET A 296 -20.84 -13.56 -0.87
N ILE A 297 -19.53 -13.47 -1.13
CA ILE A 297 -19.02 -13.03 -2.45
C ILE A 297 -19.45 -13.99 -3.56
N PHE A 298 -19.22 -15.30 -3.39
CA PHE A 298 -19.57 -16.30 -4.37
C PHE A 298 -21.09 -16.34 -4.61
N ASN A 299 -21.91 -16.27 -3.55
CA ASN A 299 -23.37 -16.24 -3.70
C ASN A 299 -23.85 -15.03 -4.50
N LYS A 300 -23.37 -13.82 -4.15
CA LYS A 300 -23.68 -12.60 -4.91
C LYS A 300 -23.27 -12.71 -6.38
N PHE A 301 -22.09 -13.28 -6.63
CA PHE A 301 -21.61 -13.45 -8.00
C PHE A 301 -22.46 -14.46 -8.78
N LYS A 302 -22.87 -15.56 -8.15
CA LYS A 302 -23.78 -16.57 -8.76
C LYS A 302 -25.11 -15.96 -9.15
N GLU A 303 -25.75 -15.25 -8.22
CA GLU A 303 -27.07 -14.65 -8.40
C GLU A 303 -27.07 -13.63 -9.55
N LYS A 304 -26.01 -12.83 -9.68
CA LYS A 304 -25.96 -11.72 -10.64
C LYS A 304 -25.38 -12.09 -12.01
N TYR A 305 -24.43 -13.02 -12.08
CA TYR A 305 -23.61 -13.24 -13.28
C TYR A 305 -23.70 -14.65 -13.88
N ASN A 306 -24.51 -15.54 -13.30
CA ASN A 306 -24.75 -16.91 -13.75
C ASN A 306 -23.48 -17.64 -14.28
N PRO A 307 -22.43 -17.74 -13.45
CA PRO A 307 -21.13 -18.23 -13.88
C PRO A 307 -21.10 -19.75 -14.07
N VAL A 308 -20.19 -20.22 -14.91
CA VAL A 308 -19.80 -21.62 -14.97
C VAL A 308 -19.00 -21.96 -13.72
N GLU A 309 -19.44 -22.96 -12.96
CA GLU A 309 -18.73 -23.44 -11.78
C GLU A 309 -17.78 -24.58 -12.16
N ILE A 310 -16.50 -24.40 -11.85
CA ILE A 310 -15.45 -25.40 -12.10
C ILE A 310 -14.73 -25.68 -10.77
N VAL A 311 -14.50 -26.96 -10.47
CA VAL A 311 -13.85 -27.41 -9.23
C VAL A 311 -12.60 -28.21 -9.57
N PHE A 312 -11.46 -27.84 -9.02
CA PHE A 312 -10.25 -28.65 -9.15
C PHE A 312 -10.16 -29.71 -8.04
N SER A 313 -10.15 -30.97 -8.46
CA SER A 313 -10.04 -32.13 -7.58
C SER A 313 -8.62 -32.71 -7.48
N LYS A 314 -7.67 -32.31 -8.34
CA LYS A 314 -6.31 -32.89 -8.38
C LYS A 314 -5.27 -32.00 -7.70
N ASN A 315 -4.59 -32.52 -6.68
CA ASN A 315 -3.49 -31.87 -5.95
C ASN A 315 -2.12 -32.29 -6.51
N TYR A 316 -1.35 -31.32 -6.99
CA TYR A 316 -0.01 -31.50 -7.57
C TYR A 316 1.14 -31.16 -6.61
N ARG A 317 0.83 -30.71 -5.40
CA ARG A 317 1.81 -30.18 -4.44
C ARG A 317 2.35 -31.28 -3.52
N ALA A 318 1.45 -32.03 -2.90
CA ALA A 318 1.75 -32.88 -1.77
C ALA A 318 1.88 -34.36 -2.16
N THR A 319 2.64 -35.12 -1.38
CA THR A 319 2.65 -36.59 -1.43
C THR A 319 1.29 -37.17 -1.06
N LYS A 320 1.01 -38.44 -1.42
CA LYS A 320 -0.32 -39.03 -1.16
C LYS A 320 -0.67 -39.05 0.33
N ASN A 321 0.28 -39.37 1.20
CA ASN A 321 0.04 -39.41 2.66
C ASN A 321 -0.28 -38.02 3.22
N LEU A 322 0.45 -36.97 2.83
CA LEU A 322 0.17 -35.61 3.28
C LEU A 322 -1.16 -35.09 2.76
N ASN A 323 -1.47 -35.33 1.48
CA ASN A 323 -2.74 -34.93 0.89
C ASN A 323 -3.93 -35.64 1.58
N LYS A 324 -3.87 -36.96 1.77
CA LYS A 324 -4.91 -37.72 2.48
C LYS A 324 -5.08 -37.23 3.92
N ALA A 325 -3.99 -37.04 4.67
CA ALA A 325 -4.07 -36.51 6.03
C ALA A 325 -4.73 -35.12 6.07
N SER A 326 -4.43 -34.24 5.11
CA SER A 326 -5.04 -32.91 5.02
C SER A 326 -6.52 -32.95 4.64
N LEU A 327 -6.93 -33.90 3.78
CA LEU A 327 -8.33 -34.10 3.39
C LEU A 327 -9.15 -34.67 4.55
N GLU A 328 -8.60 -35.65 5.29
CA GLU A 328 -9.23 -36.20 6.49
C GLU A 328 -9.41 -35.13 7.57
N PHE A 329 -8.38 -34.28 7.77
CA PHE A 329 -8.52 -33.11 8.64
C PHE A 329 -9.72 -32.25 8.23
N LEU A 330 -9.83 -31.89 6.94
CA LEU A 330 -10.93 -31.07 6.44
C LEU A 330 -12.30 -31.74 6.64
N ASN A 331 -12.43 -33.01 6.27
CA ASN A 331 -13.66 -33.78 6.41
C ASN A 331 -14.11 -33.83 7.86
N ASN A 332 -13.19 -34.08 8.79
CA ASN A 332 -13.52 -34.13 10.21
C ASN A 332 -13.81 -32.73 10.78
N ALA A 333 -13.16 -31.69 10.25
CA ALA A 333 -13.28 -30.31 10.74
C ALA A 333 -14.53 -29.58 10.22
N PHE A 334 -14.96 -29.87 8.99
CA PHE A 334 -15.98 -29.12 8.23
C PHE A 334 -16.93 -30.02 7.39
N SER A 335 -17.11 -31.28 7.76
CA SER A 335 -17.81 -32.36 7.04
C SER A 335 -18.83 -31.95 5.98
N SER A 336 -19.94 -31.32 6.37
CA SER A 336 -21.05 -30.97 5.45
C SER A 336 -20.66 -29.97 4.36
N LYS A 337 -19.72 -29.05 4.63
CA LYS A 337 -19.26 -28.07 3.64
C LYS A 337 -18.32 -28.70 2.61
N VAL A 338 -17.43 -29.60 3.04
CA VAL A 338 -16.44 -30.22 2.14
C VAL A 338 -17.13 -31.10 1.10
N SER A 339 -18.07 -31.95 1.52
CA SER A 339 -18.82 -32.83 0.61
C SER A 339 -19.65 -32.06 -0.43
N THR A 340 -20.09 -30.85 -0.08
CA THR A 340 -20.86 -29.99 -0.99
C THR A 340 -19.96 -29.31 -2.02
N MET A 341 -18.79 -28.81 -1.59
CA MET A 341 -17.88 -28.01 -2.41
C MET A 341 -16.92 -28.86 -3.27
N TYR A 342 -16.42 -29.98 -2.73
CA TYR A 342 -15.46 -30.86 -3.38
C TYR A 342 -16.05 -32.28 -3.49
N LYS A 343 -17.10 -32.43 -4.31
CA LYS A 343 -17.87 -33.69 -4.47
C LYS A 343 -17.00 -34.88 -4.85
N ASP A 344 -16.03 -34.66 -5.75
CA ASP A 344 -15.09 -35.69 -6.22
C ASP A 344 -13.86 -35.85 -5.30
N GLY A 345 -13.84 -35.16 -4.15
CA GLY A 345 -12.71 -35.11 -3.23
C GLY A 345 -11.52 -34.30 -3.76
N ILE A 346 -10.41 -34.36 -3.01
CA ILE A 346 -9.13 -33.75 -3.38
C ILE A 346 -8.07 -34.85 -3.44
N LEU A 347 -7.73 -35.30 -4.65
CA LEU A 347 -6.86 -36.45 -4.93
C LEU A 347 -5.44 -36.00 -5.23
N ALA A 348 -4.44 -36.61 -4.59
CA ALA A 348 -3.04 -36.41 -4.94
C ALA A 348 -2.72 -36.97 -6.34
N GLU A 349 -2.10 -36.15 -7.19
CA GLU A 349 -1.52 -36.57 -8.47
C GLU A 349 -0.12 -37.20 -8.26
N SER A 350 0.53 -36.92 -7.13
CA SER A 350 1.87 -37.48 -6.84
C SER A 350 1.85 -39.01 -6.85
N LYS A 351 2.84 -39.61 -7.53
CA LYS A 351 3.05 -41.06 -7.52
C LYS A 351 3.66 -41.57 -6.21
N GLU A 352 4.35 -40.69 -5.48
CA GLU A 352 5.02 -41.00 -4.22
C GLU A 352 4.02 -41.01 -3.07
N ASP A 353 3.99 -42.12 -2.31
CA ASP A 353 3.17 -42.20 -1.10
C ASP A 353 3.64 -41.17 -0.05
N GLY A 354 4.95 -40.94 0.04
CA GLY A 354 5.57 -39.99 0.96
C GLY A 354 5.69 -40.50 2.39
N GLU A 355 6.43 -39.76 3.21
CA GLU A 355 6.63 -40.09 4.62
C GLU A 355 5.36 -39.81 5.45
N LYS A 356 5.19 -40.53 6.56
CA LYS A 356 4.18 -40.20 7.57
C LYS A 356 4.52 -38.88 8.25
N ILE A 357 3.50 -38.18 8.75
CA ILE A 357 3.68 -36.96 9.55
C ILE A 357 4.44 -37.33 10.83
N LEU A 358 5.61 -36.74 11.05
CA LEU A 358 6.35 -36.96 12.29
C LEU A 358 5.70 -36.16 13.40
N LEU A 359 5.35 -36.81 14.51
CA LEU A 359 4.82 -36.16 15.70
C LEU A 359 5.79 -36.36 16.85
N LYS A 360 6.37 -35.27 17.36
CA LYS A 360 7.36 -35.28 18.42
C LYS A 360 6.88 -34.52 19.66
N GLU A 361 6.81 -35.22 20.78
CA GLU A 361 6.72 -34.60 22.10
C GLU A 361 8.12 -34.19 22.56
N THR A 362 8.23 -32.97 23.11
CA THR A 362 9.42 -32.51 23.82
C THR A 362 9.06 -32.02 25.21
N ARG A 363 10.04 -31.90 26.11
CA ARG A 363 9.79 -31.39 27.47
C ARG A 363 9.54 -29.90 27.45
N GLY A 364 10.27 -29.13 26.64
CA GLY A 364 10.19 -27.67 26.63
C GLY A 364 10.78 -27.05 25.37
N LEU A 365 10.67 -25.73 25.27
CA LEU A 365 11.02 -24.96 24.06
C LEU A 365 12.47 -25.18 23.56
N ARG A 366 13.42 -25.33 24.49
CA ARG A 366 14.83 -25.60 24.14
C ARG A 366 15.04 -26.98 23.52
N GLU A 367 14.33 -27.99 23.98
CA GLU A 367 14.41 -29.34 23.41
C GLU A 367 13.73 -29.40 22.04
N GLU A 368 12.62 -28.69 21.88
CA GLU A 368 11.97 -28.49 20.58
C GLU A 368 12.90 -27.79 19.58
N ALA A 369 13.52 -26.69 19.98
CA ALA A 369 14.52 -25.98 19.18
C ALA A 369 15.69 -26.91 18.79
N ARG A 370 16.18 -27.70 19.75
CA ARG A 370 17.27 -28.65 19.50
C ARG A 370 16.88 -29.71 18.47
N PHE A 371 15.69 -30.29 18.61
CA PHE A 371 15.18 -31.28 17.67
C PHE A 371 15.05 -30.70 16.26
N ILE A 372 14.47 -29.49 16.12
CA ILE A 372 14.35 -28.81 14.83
C ILE A 372 15.73 -28.54 14.24
N PHE A 373 16.68 -28.01 15.03
CA PHE A 373 18.04 -27.75 14.60
C PHE A 373 18.76 -29.02 14.11
N ASP A 374 18.73 -30.10 14.89
CA ASP A 374 19.40 -31.36 14.55
C ASP A 374 18.80 -31.98 13.28
N TYR A 375 17.48 -31.89 13.11
CA TYR A 375 16.81 -32.36 11.90
C TYR A 375 17.23 -31.53 10.68
N VAL A 376 17.22 -30.20 10.79
CA VAL A 376 17.68 -29.31 9.71
C VAL A 376 19.16 -29.55 9.39
N ASN A 377 20.02 -29.74 10.39
CA ASN A 377 21.42 -30.05 10.19
C ASN A 377 21.60 -31.38 9.45
N LYS A 378 20.75 -32.38 9.74
CA LYS A 378 20.71 -33.63 8.98
C LYS A 378 20.30 -33.40 7.52
N LEU A 379 19.29 -32.57 7.25
CA LEU A 379 18.90 -32.20 5.88
C LEU A 379 20.07 -31.50 5.15
N CYS A 380 20.76 -30.59 5.84
CA CYS A 380 21.94 -29.89 5.32
C CYS A 380 23.06 -30.88 4.95
N LYS A 381 23.38 -31.81 5.85
CA LYS A 381 24.41 -32.86 5.62
C LYS A 381 24.03 -33.81 4.49
N ASN A 382 22.74 -34.04 4.28
CA ASN A 382 22.22 -34.84 3.17
C ASN A 382 22.17 -34.05 1.84
N GLY A 383 22.61 -32.80 1.81
CA GLY A 383 22.64 -31.97 0.61
C GLY A 383 21.27 -31.45 0.16
N GLU A 384 20.28 -31.41 1.05
CA GLU A 384 18.97 -30.85 0.71
C GLU A 384 18.99 -29.32 0.62
N ASP A 385 18.14 -28.77 -0.25
CA ASP A 385 18.00 -27.32 -0.42
C ASP A 385 17.26 -26.70 0.78
N LEU A 386 18.03 -26.15 1.72
CA LEU A 386 17.49 -25.50 2.92
C LEU A 386 16.60 -24.29 2.62
N LYS A 387 16.64 -23.71 1.41
CA LYS A 387 15.68 -22.66 1.00
C LYS A 387 14.26 -23.19 0.87
N ARG A 388 14.08 -24.52 0.81
CA ARG A 388 12.79 -25.21 0.78
C ARG A 388 12.39 -25.80 2.13
N VAL A 389 12.97 -25.29 3.21
CA VAL A 389 12.65 -25.65 4.59
C VAL A 389 12.04 -24.44 5.29
N CYS A 390 11.03 -24.65 6.14
CA CYS A 390 10.41 -23.58 6.92
C CYS A 390 9.95 -24.07 8.29
N VAL A 391 9.99 -23.16 9.28
CA VAL A 391 9.39 -23.35 10.60
C VAL A 391 8.15 -22.47 10.71
N LEU A 392 7.00 -23.10 10.98
CA LEU A 392 5.70 -22.48 11.16
C LEU A 392 5.28 -22.56 12.62
N THR A 393 4.74 -21.47 13.13
CA THR A 393 4.07 -21.43 14.43
C THR A 393 2.77 -20.64 14.36
N ARG A 394 1.95 -20.69 15.42
CA ARG A 394 0.71 -19.91 15.49
C ARG A 394 0.92 -18.44 15.89
N ASP A 395 1.88 -18.17 16.76
CA ASP A 395 2.04 -16.87 17.42
C ASP A 395 3.46 -16.32 17.28
N ASN A 396 3.57 -14.99 17.11
CA ASN A 396 4.84 -14.29 17.04
C ASN A 396 5.66 -14.41 18.32
N ASN A 397 5.03 -14.46 19.51
CA ASN A 397 5.79 -14.66 20.74
C ASN A 397 6.47 -16.05 20.77
N TYR A 398 5.81 -17.05 20.18
CA TYR A 398 6.38 -18.39 20.04
C TYR A 398 7.55 -18.37 19.06
N ASN A 399 7.40 -17.68 17.92
CA ASN A 399 8.48 -17.47 16.96
C ASN A 399 9.71 -16.86 17.64
N ILE A 400 9.53 -15.79 18.42
CA ILE A 400 10.63 -15.10 19.12
C ILE A 400 11.37 -16.06 20.04
N GLY A 401 10.66 -16.73 20.95
CA GLY A 401 11.30 -17.66 21.89
C GLY A 401 12.00 -18.82 21.19
N LEU A 402 11.37 -19.40 20.15
CA LEU A 402 11.97 -20.49 19.38
C LEU A 402 13.22 -20.03 18.62
N SER A 403 13.18 -18.82 18.05
CA SER A 403 14.32 -18.22 17.33
C SER A 403 15.51 -17.94 18.24
N GLU A 404 15.29 -17.52 19.48
CA GLU A 404 16.36 -17.27 20.44
C GLU A 404 17.12 -18.56 20.77
N GLU A 405 16.40 -19.65 21.04
CA GLU A 405 17.00 -20.96 21.30
C GLU A 405 17.74 -21.50 20.06
N LEU A 406 17.13 -21.41 18.87
CA LEU A 406 17.76 -21.84 17.62
C LEU A 406 19.03 -21.04 17.29
N TYR A 407 19.03 -19.74 17.56
CA TYR A 407 20.19 -18.88 17.39
C TYR A 407 21.35 -19.29 18.32
N GLN A 408 21.05 -19.53 19.60
CA GLN A 408 22.05 -19.99 20.57
C GLN A 408 22.66 -21.33 20.16
N ILE A 409 21.82 -22.29 19.74
CA ILE A 409 22.27 -23.61 19.30
C ILE A 409 23.13 -23.50 18.04
N GLY A 410 22.68 -22.75 17.03
CA GLY A 410 23.41 -22.59 15.77
C GLY A 410 24.76 -21.89 15.95
N GLY A 411 24.84 -20.91 16.86
CA GLY A 411 26.08 -20.24 17.22
C GLY A 411 27.08 -21.17 17.91
N TYR A 412 26.62 -22.03 18.82
CA TYR A 412 27.46 -23.01 19.52
C TYR A 412 27.96 -24.12 18.59
N GLU A 413 27.11 -24.61 17.68
CA GLU A 413 27.41 -25.71 16.77
C GLU A 413 28.15 -25.28 15.49
N GLY A 414 28.29 -23.97 15.25
CA GLY A 414 28.97 -23.43 14.06
C GLY A 414 28.24 -23.75 12.75
N ALA A 415 26.91 -23.62 12.72
CA ALA A 415 26.11 -23.98 11.55
C ALA A 415 26.38 -23.09 10.32
N ASP A 416 26.41 -23.72 9.14
CA ASP A 416 26.52 -23.04 7.84
C ASP A 416 25.19 -22.42 7.36
N PHE A 417 24.13 -22.53 8.16
CA PHE A 417 22.79 -21.98 7.91
C PHE A 417 22.28 -21.22 9.14
N GLU A 418 21.26 -20.39 8.92
CA GLU A 418 20.68 -19.53 9.97
C GLU A 418 19.16 -19.63 9.98
N PHE A 419 18.55 -19.64 11.17
CA PHE A 419 17.12 -19.44 11.32
C PHE A 419 16.81 -17.96 11.54
N ILE A 420 15.76 -17.45 10.90
CA ILE A 420 15.45 -16.02 10.94
C ILE A 420 13.94 -15.74 11.06
N LEU A 421 13.59 -14.74 11.87
CA LEU A 421 12.21 -14.28 12.07
C LEU A 421 11.72 -13.38 10.95
N VAL A 422 10.42 -13.42 10.60
CA VAL A 422 9.79 -12.40 9.71
C VAL A 422 10.09 -10.97 10.16
N ASP A 423 10.09 -10.71 11.47
CA ASP A 423 10.38 -9.37 11.99
C ASP A 423 11.86 -8.96 11.84
N GLN A 424 12.79 -9.91 11.70
CA GLN A 424 14.16 -9.62 11.24
C GLN A 424 14.18 -9.23 9.75
N PHE A 425 13.16 -9.58 8.97
CA PHE A 425 13.02 -9.15 7.58
C PHE A 425 12.47 -7.75 7.41
N LYS A 426 11.79 -7.15 8.41
CA LYS A 426 11.18 -5.78 8.39
C LYS A 426 12.21 -4.67 8.14
N PHE A 427 12.91 -4.74 7.02
CA PHE A 427 14.08 -3.98 6.65
C PHE A 427 13.72 -2.51 6.53
N PHE A 428 12.61 -2.23 5.85
CA PHE A 428 12.09 -0.88 5.65
C PHE A 428 11.48 -0.26 6.91
N ARG A 429 11.19 -1.08 7.94
CA ARG A 429 10.77 -0.59 9.25
C ARG A 429 11.94 -0.30 10.19
N ARG A 430 13.17 -0.69 9.84
CA ARG A 430 14.35 -0.42 10.66
C ARG A 430 14.64 1.07 10.73
N GLN A 431 15.04 1.53 11.90
CA GLN A 431 15.25 2.95 12.18
C GLN A 431 16.23 3.59 11.18
N GLU A 432 17.38 2.95 10.94
CA GLU A 432 18.40 3.44 10.01
C GLU A 432 17.88 3.52 8.57
N VAL A 433 17.04 2.58 8.14
CA VAL A 433 16.44 2.58 6.81
C VAL A 433 15.36 3.66 6.70
N LYS A 434 14.48 3.79 7.70
CA LYS A 434 13.48 4.87 7.77
C LYS A 434 14.12 6.25 7.82
N ASP A 435 15.29 6.40 8.46
CA ASP A 435 16.02 7.66 8.48
C ASP A 435 16.46 8.06 7.06
N ILE A 436 16.98 7.13 6.24
CA ILE A 436 17.32 7.41 4.84
C ILE A 436 16.06 7.65 3.99
N LEU A 437 15.03 6.81 4.15
CA LEU A 437 13.77 6.97 3.43
C LEU A 437 13.13 8.33 3.68
N ALA A 438 13.23 8.88 4.91
CA ALA A 438 12.72 10.22 5.21
C ALA A 438 13.40 11.31 4.36
N PHE A 439 14.71 11.23 4.11
CA PHE A 439 15.37 12.17 3.18
C PHE A 439 14.83 12.01 1.76
N LEU A 440 14.65 10.77 1.30
CA LEU A 440 14.19 10.49 -0.05
C LEU A 440 12.73 10.91 -0.26
N LYS A 441 11.86 10.65 0.73
CA LYS A 441 10.48 11.15 0.79
C LYS A 441 10.46 12.67 0.77
N LEU A 442 11.32 13.33 1.55
CA LEU A 442 11.40 14.81 1.58
C LEU A 442 11.96 15.43 0.28
N ILE A 443 12.86 14.73 -0.42
CA ILE A 443 13.32 15.12 -1.77
C ILE A 443 12.16 15.02 -2.76
N ALA A 444 11.37 13.94 -2.68
CA ALA A 444 10.22 13.70 -3.55
C ALA A 444 9.06 14.66 -3.27
N ASN A 445 8.80 14.95 -1.99
CA ASN A 445 7.74 15.82 -1.50
C ASN A 445 8.28 16.72 -0.37
N ARG A 446 8.48 18.01 -0.67
CA ARG A 446 9.02 18.99 0.29
C ARG A 446 8.04 19.37 1.40
N TYR A 447 6.77 18.99 1.27
CA TYR A 447 5.71 19.25 2.24
C TYR A 447 5.63 18.19 3.35
N ASP A 448 6.36 17.06 3.20
CA ASP A 448 6.38 15.96 4.18
C ASP A 448 7.01 16.39 5.51
N SER A 449 6.17 16.95 6.38
CA SER A 449 6.58 17.47 7.68
C SER A 449 6.93 16.34 8.65
N LEU A 450 6.39 15.12 8.44
CA LEU A 450 6.73 13.94 9.24
C LEU A 450 8.18 13.50 8.98
N SER A 451 8.57 13.37 7.71
CA SER A 451 9.95 13.07 7.32
C SER A 451 10.91 14.16 7.77
N LEU A 452 10.53 15.45 7.62
CA LEU A 452 11.35 16.56 8.10
C LEU A 452 11.53 16.52 9.63
N LYS A 453 10.45 16.30 10.38
CA LYS A 453 10.49 16.18 11.85
C LYS A 453 11.42 15.04 12.27
N ARG A 454 11.33 13.89 11.59
CA ARG A 454 12.22 12.75 11.82
C ARG A 454 13.68 13.14 11.60
N ILE A 455 14.00 13.74 10.45
CA ILE A 455 15.38 14.17 10.13
C ILE A 455 15.92 15.12 11.19
N VAL A 456 15.15 16.15 11.54
CA VAL A 456 15.55 17.19 12.49
C VAL A 456 15.79 16.62 13.90
N ASN A 457 14.95 15.67 14.33
CA ASN A 457 15.01 15.04 15.64
C ASN A 457 16.12 13.96 15.73
N ARG A 458 16.45 13.30 14.62
CA ARG A 458 17.50 12.27 14.58
C ARG A 458 18.88 12.88 14.44
N LEU A 459 19.01 13.99 13.74
CA LEU A 459 20.28 14.69 13.55
C LEU A 459 20.58 15.68 14.69
N PRO A 460 21.86 15.96 14.99
CA PRO A 460 22.24 17.00 15.93
C PRO A 460 22.05 18.40 15.33
N THR A 461 20.79 18.79 15.12
CA THR A 461 20.42 20.08 14.50
C THR A 461 20.34 21.24 15.49
N GLY A 462 20.28 20.94 16.80
CA GLY A 462 20.00 21.93 17.84
C GLY A 462 18.51 22.32 17.95
N ILE A 463 17.63 21.70 17.16
CA ILE A 463 16.19 21.91 17.22
C ILE A 463 15.58 20.83 18.12
N GLY A 464 15.06 21.23 19.27
CA GLY A 464 14.46 20.31 20.25
C GLY A 464 12.97 20.06 20.01
N MET A 465 12.43 19.02 20.67
CA MET A 465 11.00 18.69 20.60
C MET A 465 10.08 19.86 20.97
N ARG A 466 10.43 20.67 21.97
CA ARG A 466 9.64 21.84 22.36
C ARG A 466 9.46 22.85 21.21
N THR A 467 10.48 23.03 20.38
CA THR A 467 10.40 23.91 19.20
C THR A 467 9.46 23.33 18.16
N LEU A 468 9.56 22.02 17.91
CA LEU A 468 8.68 21.31 16.98
C LEU A 468 7.22 21.36 17.44
N GLU A 469 6.96 21.12 18.72
CA GLU A 469 5.64 21.20 19.35
C GLU A 469 5.06 22.63 19.28
N ALA A 470 5.89 23.65 19.49
CA ALA A 470 5.46 25.04 19.36
C ALA A 470 5.00 25.34 17.92
N ILE A 471 5.77 24.93 16.91
CA ILE A 471 5.44 25.13 15.49
C ILE A 471 4.18 24.35 15.08
N GLU A 472 3.96 23.16 15.65
CA GLU A 472 2.78 22.33 15.36
C GLU A 472 1.51 22.77 16.14
N SER A 473 1.63 23.76 17.03
CA SER A 473 0.52 24.26 17.86
C SER A 473 -0.54 25.02 17.06
N TYR A 474 -1.76 25.10 17.63
CA TYR A 474 -2.89 25.84 17.03
C TYR A 474 -2.50 27.27 16.64
N LYS A 475 -1.75 27.97 17.52
CA LYS A 475 -1.29 29.34 17.30
C LYS A 475 -0.50 29.53 15.99
N TYR A 476 0.39 28.59 15.65
CA TYR A 476 1.16 28.66 14.41
C TYR A 476 0.31 28.22 13.21
N LYS A 477 -0.54 27.21 13.41
CA LYS A 477 -1.40 26.68 12.35
C LYS A 477 -2.48 27.65 11.90
N GLU A 478 -3.08 28.41 12.81
CA GLU A 478 -4.16 29.38 12.55
C GLU A 478 -3.72 30.50 11.62
N VAL A 479 -2.46 30.95 11.74
CA VAL A 479 -1.87 31.92 10.82
C VAL A 479 -1.28 31.26 9.56
N GLY A 480 -1.50 29.96 9.36
CA GLY A 480 -1.10 29.23 8.16
C GLY A 480 0.35 28.77 8.13
N ILE A 481 1.08 28.71 9.26
CA ILE A 481 2.45 28.17 9.31
C ILE A 481 2.41 26.63 9.36
N ARG A 482 3.35 26.00 8.66
CA ARG A 482 3.67 24.57 8.69
C ARG A 482 5.16 24.35 8.93
N LEU A 483 5.53 23.17 9.41
CA LEU A 483 6.93 22.84 9.72
C LEU A 483 7.83 22.86 8.47
N ALA A 484 7.31 22.37 7.34
CA ALA A 484 8.01 22.39 6.05
C ALA A 484 8.38 23.80 5.57
N ASP A 485 7.68 24.86 6.02
CA ASP A 485 8.00 26.23 5.61
C ASP A 485 9.40 26.67 6.09
N TYR A 486 9.92 26.08 7.18
CA TYR A 486 11.23 26.42 7.73
C TYR A 486 12.42 25.93 6.90
N ILE A 487 12.19 25.02 5.94
CA ILE A 487 13.22 24.56 5.00
C ILE A 487 13.09 25.21 3.61
N ASP A 488 12.10 26.08 3.42
CA ASP A 488 11.93 26.83 2.18
C ASP A 488 12.97 27.98 2.10
N PRO A 489 13.82 28.02 1.06
CA PRO A 489 14.82 29.07 0.90
C PRO A 489 14.21 30.47 0.75
N LEU A 490 12.97 30.58 0.26
CA LEU A 490 12.27 31.86 0.13
C LEU A 490 11.82 32.38 1.49
N VAL A 491 11.42 31.49 2.41
CA VAL A 491 11.09 31.88 3.79
C VAL A 491 12.31 32.45 4.51
N LEU A 492 13.50 31.84 4.32
CA LEU A 492 14.74 32.40 4.87
C LEU A 492 15.08 33.80 4.32
N LYS A 493 14.68 34.09 3.08
CA LYS A 493 14.93 35.37 2.41
C LYS A 493 13.89 36.44 2.76
N TYR A 494 12.62 36.08 2.80
CA TYR A 494 11.50 37.02 2.94
C TYR A 494 10.85 37.01 4.34
N GLY A 495 11.26 36.10 5.23
CA GLY A 495 10.80 36.00 6.61
C GLY A 495 9.56 35.11 6.79
N GLU A 496 8.70 34.99 5.79
CA GLU A 496 7.54 34.10 5.79
C GLU A 496 7.15 33.60 4.39
N LYS A 497 6.25 32.62 4.33
CA LYS A 497 5.94 31.83 3.12
C LYS A 497 5.32 32.64 1.99
N PHE A 498 4.41 33.56 2.30
CA PHE A 498 3.55 34.24 1.33
C PHE A 498 3.99 35.67 1.00
N SER A 499 5.12 36.14 1.53
CA SER A 499 5.56 37.52 1.34
C SER A 499 5.89 37.80 -0.12
N LEU A 500 6.54 36.85 -0.78
CA LEU A 500 6.80 36.96 -2.22
C LEU A 500 5.49 36.95 -3.03
N LEU A 501 4.52 36.12 -2.66
CA LEU A 501 3.19 36.10 -3.30
C LEU A 501 2.51 37.48 -3.22
N ILE A 502 2.44 38.06 -2.03
CA ILE A 502 1.83 39.39 -1.82
C ILE A 502 2.54 40.44 -2.69
N ASN A 503 3.88 40.46 -2.65
CA ASN A 503 4.69 41.44 -3.37
C ASN A 503 4.55 41.32 -4.90
N GLU A 504 4.48 40.10 -5.44
CA GLU A 504 4.37 39.89 -6.89
C GLU A 504 2.93 40.02 -7.39
N PHE A 505 1.93 39.81 -6.53
CA PHE A 505 0.53 40.15 -6.81
C PHE A 505 0.34 41.67 -6.99
N GLU A 506 0.96 42.49 -6.13
CA GLU A 506 0.96 43.97 -6.29
C GLU A 506 1.68 44.44 -7.56
N LYS A 507 2.60 43.64 -8.09
CA LYS A 507 3.31 43.90 -9.35
C LYS A 507 2.64 43.31 -10.59
N GLU A 508 1.44 42.75 -10.46
CA GLU A 508 0.69 42.15 -11.58
C GLU A 508 1.47 41.00 -12.25
N ASN A 509 2.23 40.24 -11.45
CA ASN A 509 3.14 39.19 -11.92
C ASN A 509 2.74 37.79 -11.44
N ILE A 510 1.44 37.51 -11.52
CA ILE A 510 0.82 36.26 -11.11
C ILE A 510 0.22 35.60 -12.34
N ILE A 511 0.60 34.35 -12.57
CA ILE A 511 0.04 33.51 -13.61
C ILE A 511 -0.64 32.33 -12.93
N VAL A 512 -1.95 32.17 -13.19
CA VAL A 512 -2.69 30.98 -12.80
C VAL A 512 -2.67 30.01 -13.97
N PHE A 513 -2.32 28.75 -13.73
CA PHE A 513 -2.03 27.76 -14.77
C PHE A 513 -2.58 26.38 -14.40
N ASP A 514 -3.05 25.66 -15.42
CA ASP A 514 -3.49 24.26 -15.35
C ASP A 514 -3.19 23.54 -16.67
N VAL A 515 -3.08 22.21 -16.61
CA VAL A 515 -2.91 21.36 -17.79
C VAL A 515 -3.84 20.16 -17.78
N GLU A 516 -4.18 19.72 -18.99
CA GLU A 516 -4.77 18.40 -19.23
C GLU A 516 -3.75 17.48 -19.89
N SER A 517 -3.86 16.18 -19.68
CA SER A 517 -2.84 15.21 -20.10
C SER A 517 -3.38 13.89 -20.63
N THR A 518 -2.56 13.13 -21.36
CA THR A 518 -2.93 11.82 -21.94
C THR A 518 -3.12 10.71 -20.90
N GLY A 519 -2.84 11.00 -19.62
CA GLY A 519 -3.03 10.13 -18.46
C GLY A 519 -2.68 10.89 -17.18
N VAL A 520 -2.28 10.17 -16.13
CA VAL A 520 -1.92 10.73 -14.80
C VAL A 520 -0.50 10.43 -14.34
N ASP A 521 0.24 9.64 -15.11
CA ASP A 521 1.64 9.41 -14.84
C ASP A 521 2.43 10.60 -15.36
N VAL A 522 2.71 11.56 -14.47
CA VAL A 522 3.55 12.73 -14.75
C VAL A 522 4.92 12.39 -15.35
N THR A 523 5.37 11.14 -15.25
CA THR A 523 6.66 10.68 -15.80
C THR A 523 6.56 10.20 -17.26
N GLU A 524 5.38 9.75 -17.70
CA GLU A 524 5.18 9.08 -18.99
C GLU A 524 4.11 9.73 -19.88
N ASP A 525 3.11 10.38 -19.31
CA ASP A 525 2.00 11.02 -20.04
C ASP A 525 2.40 12.38 -20.61
N GLU A 526 1.65 12.83 -21.62
CA GLU A 526 1.93 14.04 -22.40
C GLU A 526 0.86 15.10 -22.15
N ILE A 527 1.23 16.38 -22.20
CA ILE A 527 0.28 17.50 -22.05
C ILE A 527 -0.54 17.63 -23.34
N ILE A 528 -1.85 17.80 -23.22
CA ILE A 528 -2.79 17.88 -24.36
C ILE A 528 -3.42 19.27 -24.48
N GLN A 529 -3.61 19.96 -23.36
CA GLN A 529 -4.05 21.34 -23.27
C GLN A 529 -3.20 22.03 -22.20
N ILE A 530 -2.77 23.25 -22.50
CA ILE A 530 -2.09 24.12 -21.55
C ILE A 530 -2.84 25.45 -21.49
N ALA A 531 -3.35 25.79 -20.32
CA ALA A 531 -4.11 27.01 -20.10
C ALA A 531 -3.47 27.84 -18.98
N ALA A 532 -3.38 29.15 -19.19
CA ALA A 532 -2.91 30.09 -18.19
C ALA A 532 -3.55 31.47 -18.34
N ILE A 533 -3.75 32.14 -17.21
CA ILE A 533 -4.23 33.53 -17.14
C ILE A 533 -3.27 34.38 -16.33
N LYS A 534 -3.08 35.63 -16.74
CA LYS A 534 -2.33 36.62 -15.95
C LYS A 534 -3.29 37.53 -15.19
N LEU A 535 -3.03 37.71 -13.90
CA LEU A 535 -3.84 38.55 -13.03
C LEU A 535 -3.19 39.92 -12.78
N ASN A 536 -3.98 40.99 -12.79
CA ASN A 536 -3.57 42.28 -12.26
C ASN A 536 -3.73 42.33 -10.72
N LYS A 537 -3.36 43.46 -10.11
CA LYS A 537 -3.44 43.69 -8.66
C LYS A 537 -4.87 43.72 -8.10
N ASN A 538 -5.88 43.86 -8.96
CA ASN A 538 -7.29 43.79 -8.58
C ASN A 538 -7.83 42.36 -8.70
N GLY A 539 -7.04 41.41 -9.22
CA GLY A 539 -7.48 40.05 -9.51
C GLY A 539 -8.21 39.88 -10.84
N GLU A 540 -8.17 40.88 -11.72
CA GLU A 540 -8.80 40.81 -13.04
C GLU A 540 -7.84 40.16 -14.04
N VAL A 541 -8.38 39.38 -14.97
CA VAL A 541 -7.61 38.72 -16.03
C VAL A 541 -7.19 39.75 -17.07
N VAL A 542 -5.87 39.95 -17.24
CA VAL A 542 -5.29 40.90 -18.20
C VAL A 542 -4.65 40.24 -19.41
N ASP A 543 -4.33 38.94 -19.34
CA ASP A 543 -3.79 38.17 -20.45
C ASP A 543 -4.18 36.70 -20.33
N LYS A 544 -4.26 36.00 -21.47
CA LYS A 544 -4.64 34.57 -21.55
C LYS A 544 -3.71 33.82 -22.51
N PHE A 545 -3.32 32.63 -22.09
CA PHE A 545 -2.56 31.67 -22.90
C PHE A 545 -3.33 30.35 -22.93
N GLU A 546 -3.77 29.91 -24.11
CA GLU A 546 -4.46 28.63 -24.27
C GLU A 546 -3.99 27.96 -25.54
N LYS A 547 -3.47 26.73 -25.42
CA LYS A 547 -2.96 25.95 -26.54
C LYS A 547 -3.30 24.48 -26.38
N PHE A 548 -3.60 23.83 -27.49
CA PHE A 548 -3.72 22.37 -27.60
C PHE A 548 -2.46 21.81 -28.26
N LEU A 549 -2.04 20.62 -27.88
CA LEU A 549 -0.79 20.01 -28.35
C LEU A 549 -1.06 18.75 -29.17
N LYS A 550 -0.20 18.49 -30.16
CA LYS A 550 -0.16 17.20 -30.86
C LYS A 550 0.66 16.19 -30.07
N ASN A 551 0.04 15.04 -29.81
CA ASN A 551 0.60 14.01 -28.96
C ASN A 551 1.09 12.83 -29.77
N LYS A 552 2.12 12.16 -29.26
CA LYS A 552 2.58 10.84 -29.75
C LYS A 552 1.88 9.71 -28.99
N LYS A 553 1.59 9.94 -27.70
CA LYS A 553 0.84 9.02 -26.86
C LYS A 553 -0.65 9.28 -27.06
N SER A 554 -1.40 8.20 -27.27
CA SER A 554 -2.86 8.29 -27.35
C SER A 554 -3.44 8.74 -26.00
N VAL A 555 -4.47 9.58 -26.04
CA VAL A 555 -5.23 9.97 -24.83
C VAL A 555 -5.92 8.80 -24.14
N LYS A 556 -6.17 7.68 -24.84
CA LYS A 556 -6.80 6.46 -24.28
C LYS A 556 -7.93 6.78 -23.28
N ASP A 557 -7.71 6.45 -22.00
CA ASP A 557 -8.68 6.59 -20.91
C ASP A 557 -8.94 8.07 -20.54
N SER A 558 -7.97 8.96 -20.78
CA SER A 558 -8.08 10.40 -20.54
C SER A 558 -9.12 11.08 -21.42
N TYR A 559 -9.52 10.48 -22.55
CA TYR A 559 -10.65 10.98 -23.35
C TYR A 559 -11.93 11.09 -22.52
N TYR A 560 -12.23 10.09 -21.69
CA TYR A 560 -13.45 10.08 -20.87
C TYR A 560 -13.42 11.11 -19.73
N VAL A 561 -12.22 11.62 -19.47
CA VAL A 561 -11.96 12.61 -18.45
C VAL A 561 -12.11 13.99 -19.09
N HIS A 562 -11.24 14.34 -20.05
CA HIS A 562 -11.11 15.69 -20.60
C HIS A 562 -11.97 15.95 -21.85
N GLY A 563 -12.52 14.92 -22.49
CA GLY A 563 -13.34 15.04 -23.71
C GLY A 563 -12.56 15.23 -25.02
N PHE A 564 -11.23 15.36 -24.97
CA PHE A 564 -10.39 15.55 -26.15
C PHE A 564 -9.98 14.22 -26.78
N SER A 565 -10.36 13.97 -28.04
CA SER A 565 -9.97 12.76 -28.78
C SER A 565 -8.61 12.93 -29.49
N ASP A 566 -7.95 11.81 -29.78
CA ASP A 566 -6.70 11.82 -30.57
C ASP A 566 -6.90 12.50 -31.94
N GLU A 567 -8.03 12.24 -32.60
CA GLU A 567 -8.37 12.83 -33.91
C GLU A 567 -8.54 14.36 -33.84
N MET A 568 -9.16 14.84 -32.75
CA MET A 568 -9.31 16.27 -32.49
C MET A 568 -7.93 16.91 -32.29
N LEU A 569 -7.10 16.35 -31.41
CA LEU A 569 -5.78 16.88 -31.11
C LEU A 569 -4.85 16.86 -32.33
N GLN A 570 -4.96 15.87 -33.23
CA GLN A 570 -4.22 15.90 -34.49
C GLN A 570 -4.63 17.05 -35.42
N ARG A 571 -5.90 17.48 -35.35
CA ARG A 571 -6.45 18.57 -36.17
C ARG A 571 -6.18 19.95 -35.58
N ILE A 572 -6.42 20.15 -34.28
CA ILE A 572 -6.34 21.46 -33.62
C ILE A 572 -5.04 21.69 -32.85
N GLY A 573 -4.33 20.61 -32.50
CA GLY A 573 -3.10 20.70 -31.73
C GLY A 573 -1.97 21.35 -32.51
N GLU A 574 -1.16 22.12 -31.81
CA GLU A 574 0.09 22.68 -32.32
C GLU A 574 1.29 21.76 -32.02
N ASP A 575 2.44 22.07 -32.62
CA ASP A 575 3.68 21.38 -32.32
C ASP A 575 4.03 21.52 -30.84
N LYS A 576 4.27 20.38 -30.18
CA LYS A 576 4.50 20.32 -28.73
C LYS A 576 5.72 21.13 -28.30
N GLU A 577 6.85 20.97 -28.99
CA GLU A 577 8.08 21.67 -28.59
C GLU A 577 7.95 23.18 -28.73
N LYS A 578 7.25 23.64 -29.76
CA LYS A 578 6.93 25.05 -29.96
C LYS A 578 6.07 25.59 -28.81
N VAL A 579 4.94 24.94 -28.51
CA VAL A 579 4.02 25.39 -27.44
C VAL A 579 4.71 25.43 -26.08
N LEU A 580 5.50 24.41 -25.75
CA LEU A 580 6.24 24.36 -24.49
C LEU A 580 7.27 25.50 -24.38
N LYS A 581 7.97 25.84 -25.47
CA LYS A 581 8.88 27.01 -25.50
C LYS A 581 8.14 28.32 -25.29
N GLU A 582 7.01 28.50 -25.97
CA GLU A 582 6.16 29.69 -25.81
C GLU A 582 5.68 29.84 -24.37
N PHE A 583 5.21 28.75 -23.74
CA PHE A 583 4.76 28.77 -22.36
C PHE A 583 5.91 29.05 -21.36
N VAL A 584 7.10 28.48 -21.57
CA VAL A 584 8.27 28.75 -20.73
C VAL A 584 8.66 30.22 -20.77
N GLU A 585 8.54 30.89 -21.92
CA GLU A 585 8.80 32.33 -22.01
C GLU A 585 7.62 33.16 -21.45
N TYR A 586 6.37 32.75 -21.68
CA TYR A 586 5.18 33.39 -21.11
C TYR A 586 5.19 33.39 -19.57
N SER A 587 5.63 32.29 -18.96
CA SER A 587 5.69 32.09 -17.50
C SER A 587 6.95 32.59 -16.82
N LYS A 588 7.89 33.13 -17.60
CA LYS A 588 9.24 33.47 -17.13
C LYS A 588 9.21 34.58 -16.09
N ASP A 589 9.97 34.37 -15.02
CA ASP A 589 10.10 35.30 -13.89
C ASP A 589 8.76 35.67 -13.20
N SER A 590 7.68 34.91 -13.45
CA SER A 590 6.37 35.06 -12.80
C SER A 590 6.21 34.13 -11.60
N ILE A 591 5.20 34.40 -10.78
CA ILE A 591 4.71 33.47 -9.76
C ILE A 591 3.62 32.60 -10.38
N ILE A 592 3.78 31.28 -10.29
CA ILE A 592 2.78 30.33 -10.76
C ILE A 592 1.80 30.01 -9.63
N VAL A 593 0.53 29.95 -9.96
CA VAL A 593 -0.52 29.50 -9.05
C VAL A 593 -1.40 28.48 -9.75
N GLY A 594 -1.91 27.51 -9.01
CA GLY A 594 -2.93 26.59 -9.52
C GLY A 594 -3.63 25.90 -8.36
N HIS A 595 -4.55 24.99 -8.67
CA HIS A 595 -5.20 24.13 -7.69
C HIS A 595 -4.64 22.73 -7.85
N ASN A 596 -3.92 22.21 -6.84
CA ASN A 596 -3.11 20.98 -6.97
C ASN A 596 -1.96 21.12 -7.99
N VAL A 597 -1.40 22.33 -8.12
CA VAL A 597 -0.48 22.78 -9.19
C VAL A 597 0.80 21.97 -9.30
N GLN A 598 1.17 21.25 -8.24
CA GLN A 598 2.34 20.40 -8.22
C GLN A 598 2.26 19.32 -9.31
N TYR A 599 1.06 18.78 -9.59
CA TYR A 599 0.83 17.86 -10.71
C TYR A 599 1.27 18.49 -12.04
N ASP A 600 0.74 19.69 -12.31
CA ASP A 600 0.89 20.40 -13.57
C ASP A 600 2.35 20.80 -13.82
N ILE A 601 3.02 21.24 -12.75
CA ILE A 601 4.45 21.53 -12.79
C ILE A 601 5.27 20.25 -13.03
N ASN A 602 4.90 19.15 -12.37
CA ASN A 602 5.63 17.89 -12.48
C ASN A 602 5.59 17.31 -13.90
N ILE A 603 4.42 17.29 -14.53
CA ILE A 603 4.29 16.82 -15.92
C ILE A 603 4.96 17.79 -16.91
N LEU A 604 4.86 19.10 -16.68
CA LEU A 604 5.59 20.09 -17.47
C LEU A 604 7.11 19.89 -17.39
N CYS A 605 7.66 19.62 -16.20
CA CYS A 605 9.07 19.34 -16.03
C CYS A 605 9.50 18.08 -16.80
N SER A 606 8.72 17.00 -16.70
CA SER A 606 8.99 15.76 -17.43
C SER A 606 8.92 15.95 -18.95
N GLU A 607 7.91 16.67 -19.45
CA GLU A 607 7.78 16.99 -20.88
C GLU A 607 8.96 17.81 -21.41
N LEU A 608 9.39 18.83 -20.66
CA LEU A 608 10.54 19.65 -21.02
C LEU A 608 11.84 18.84 -21.01
N GLU A 609 12.03 17.94 -20.04
CA GLU A 609 13.21 17.07 -19.96
C GLU A 609 13.25 16.08 -21.13
N ARG A 610 12.14 15.39 -21.41
CA ARG A 610 12.01 14.45 -22.54
C ARG A 610 12.18 15.13 -23.90
N SER A 611 11.82 16.41 -23.99
CA SER A 611 11.97 17.22 -25.21
C SER A 611 13.29 18.02 -25.25
N ASN A 612 14.18 17.83 -24.25
CA ASN A 612 15.45 18.54 -24.13
C ASN A 612 15.34 20.08 -24.19
N LEU A 613 14.27 20.63 -23.58
CA LEU A 613 13.95 22.07 -23.56
C LEU A 613 14.40 22.78 -22.28
N GLY A 614 15.05 22.06 -21.36
CA GLY A 614 15.52 22.59 -20.08
C GLY A 614 14.45 22.51 -19.00
N LYS A 615 14.35 23.55 -18.16
CA LYS A 615 13.44 23.60 -17.01
C LYS A 615 12.51 24.82 -17.09
N PRO A 616 11.36 24.79 -16.40
CA PRO A 616 10.53 25.97 -16.23
C PRO A 616 11.33 27.14 -15.60
N LYS A 617 11.02 28.37 -15.99
CA LYS A 617 11.76 29.59 -15.60
C LYS A 617 10.95 30.55 -14.72
N PHE A 618 9.99 30.04 -13.97
CA PHE A 618 9.21 30.85 -13.00
C PHE A 618 9.99 31.10 -11.69
N LYS A 619 9.59 32.12 -10.92
CA LYS A 619 10.21 32.46 -9.62
C LYS A 619 9.95 31.41 -8.55
N THR A 620 8.69 31.01 -8.40
CA THR A 620 8.18 29.95 -7.51
C THR A 620 6.72 29.68 -7.85
N PHE A 621 6.11 28.71 -7.16
CA PHE A 621 4.68 28.44 -7.25
C PHE A 621 3.99 28.47 -5.87
N TYR A 622 2.66 28.64 -5.88
CA TYR A 622 1.78 28.49 -4.73
C TYR A 622 0.56 27.65 -5.11
N ASP A 623 0.11 26.79 -4.19
CA ASP A 623 -1.04 25.91 -4.42
C ASP A 623 -2.25 26.42 -3.65
N THR A 624 -3.34 26.72 -4.36
CA THR A 624 -4.59 27.19 -3.74
C THR A 624 -5.22 26.12 -2.85
N LEU A 625 -5.03 24.83 -3.13
CA LEU A 625 -5.48 23.74 -2.26
C LEU A 625 -4.79 23.80 -0.90
N ASP A 626 -3.46 24.00 -0.87
CA ASP A 626 -2.68 24.19 0.36
C ASP A 626 -3.08 25.49 1.09
N ILE A 627 -3.23 26.59 0.36
CA ILE A 627 -3.66 27.89 0.92
C ILE A 627 -5.00 27.74 1.64
N TYR A 628 -6.01 27.14 1.00
CA TYR A 628 -7.33 27.02 1.61
C TYR A 628 -7.33 26.08 2.81
N ARG A 629 -6.53 25.01 2.79
CA ARG A 629 -6.33 24.13 3.96
C ARG A 629 -5.67 24.82 5.13
N ARG A 630 -4.76 25.78 4.86
CA ARG A 630 -4.08 26.56 5.90
C ARG A 630 -4.99 27.59 6.55
N PHE A 631 -5.73 28.35 5.74
CA PHE A 631 -6.43 29.56 6.21
C PHE A 631 -7.95 29.40 6.39
N TYR A 632 -8.53 28.36 5.81
CA TYR A 632 -9.96 28.06 5.93
C TYR A 632 -10.16 26.61 6.41
N PRO A 633 -9.60 26.23 7.57
CA PRO A 633 -9.74 24.88 8.11
C PRO A 633 -11.21 24.58 8.44
N GLY A 634 -11.61 23.31 8.31
CA GLY A 634 -12.97 22.85 8.64
C GLY A 634 -13.93 22.73 7.47
N ASN A 635 -13.55 23.12 6.24
CA ASN A 635 -14.33 22.76 5.06
C ASN A 635 -14.38 21.23 4.90
N ILE A 636 -15.56 20.71 4.55
CA ILE A 636 -15.80 19.27 4.37
C ILE A 636 -14.93 18.74 3.20
N ASN A 637 -14.79 19.54 2.15
CA ASN A 637 -14.10 19.15 0.93
C ASN A 637 -13.48 20.38 0.25
N TYR A 638 -12.19 20.28 -0.13
CA TYR A 638 -11.44 21.37 -0.73
C TYR A 638 -11.31 21.27 -2.27
N LYS A 639 -12.12 20.44 -2.93
CA LYS A 639 -12.21 20.43 -4.40
C LYS A 639 -12.52 21.83 -4.90
N LEU A 640 -11.93 22.19 -6.03
CA LEU A 640 -12.16 23.48 -6.67
C LEU A 640 -13.67 23.78 -6.82
N GLU A 641 -14.47 22.84 -7.34
CA GLU A 641 -15.92 22.98 -7.44
C GLU A 641 -16.62 23.29 -6.11
N ASN A 642 -16.19 22.62 -5.03
CA ASN A 642 -16.79 22.80 -3.71
C ASN A 642 -16.39 24.15 -3.11
N LEU A 643 -15.12 24.54 -3.23
CA LEU A 643 -14.66 25.86 -2.83
C LEU A 643 -15.40 26.95 -3.64
N SER A 644 -15.53 26.78 -4.95
CA SER A 644 -16.29 27.68 -5.83
C SER A 644 -17.78 27.80 -5.48
N LYS A 645 -18.39 26.73 -4.94
CA LYS A 645 -19.76 26.75 -4.41
C LYS A 645 -19.83 27.43 -3.05
N VAL A 646 -18.99 27.03 -2.09
CA VAL A 646 -18.98 27.53 -0.71
C VAL A 646 -18.66 29.03 -0.66
N TYR A 647 -17.71 29.47 -1.48
CA TYR A 647 -17.25 30.85 -1.53
C TYR A 647 -17.88 31.66 -2.67
N ASP A 648 -18.81 31.07 -3.42
CA ASP A 648 -19.53 31.71 -4.52
C ASP A 648 -18.64 32.47 -5.51
N THR A 649 -17.75 31.74 -6.20
CA THR A 649 -16.97 32.30 -7.31
C THR A 649 -17.90 32.67 -8.47
N LYS A 650 -17.60 33.75 -9.19
CA LYS A 650 -18.40 34.21 -10.34
C LYS A 650 -18.35 33.21 -11.48
N HIS A 651 -17.17 32.62 -11.71
CA HIS A 651 -16.99 31.54 -12.67
C HIS A 651 -17.05 30.20 -11.95
N LYS A 652 -17.77 29.24 -12.55
CA LYS A 652 -17.91 27.88 -12.02
C LYS A 652 -16.98 26.93 -12.79
N PRO A 653 -16.19 26.09 -12.11
CA PRO A 653 -15.33 25.08 -12.73
C PRO A 653 -16.13 24.15 -13.65
N SER A 654 -15.53 23.74 -14.77
CA SER A 654 -16.20 22.91 -15.78
C SER A 654 -15.38 21.70 -16.23
N HIS A 655 -14.18 21.49 -15.63
CA HIS A 655 -13.17 20.52 -16.09
C HIS A 655 -12.58 20.82 -17.47
N ASP A 656 -12.71 22.07 -17.90
CA ASP A 656 -11.86 22.70 -18.90
C ASP A 656 -10.82 23.56 -18.18
N ALA A 657 -9.55 23.45 -18.60
CA ALA A 657 -8.44 24.09 -17.91
C ALA A 657 -8.60 25.62 -17.84
N MET A 658 -9.27 26.28 -18.80
CA MET A 658 -9.48 27.73 -18.79
C MET A 658 -10.52 28.17 -17.75
N ASP A 659 -11.64 27.45 -17.63
CA ASP A 659 -12.67 27.77 -16.64
C ASP A 659 -12.15 27.55 -15.21
N ASP A 660 -11.38 26.48 -15.02
CA ASP A 660 -10.83 26.08 -13.72
C ASP A 660 -9.76 27.07 -13.21
N ILE A 661 -8.88 27.60 -14.09
CA ILE A 661 -7.91 28.62 -13.68
C ILE A 661 -8.55 29.97 -13.35
N ILE A 662 -9.68 30.32 -13.98
CA ILE A 662 -10.40 31.56 -13.63
C ILE A 662 -11.00 31.44 -12.22
N ALA A 663 -11.68 30.33 -11.92
CA ALA A 663 -12.18 30.07 -10.58
C ALA A 663 -11.05 30.02 -9.54
N THR A 664 -9.91 29.41 -9.88
CA THR A 664 -8.70 29.38 -9.04
C THR A 664 -8.15 30.77 -8.77
N GLY A 665 -8.13 31.66 -9.78
CA GLY A 665 -7.71 33.05 -9.63
C GLY A 665 -8.59 33.83 -8.66
N GLU A 666 -9.91 33.67 -8.74
CA GLU A 666 -10.85 34.32 -7.81
C GLU A 666 -10.65 33.87 -6.37
N LEU A 667 -10.45 32.56 -6.15
CA LEU A 667 -10.14 32.00 -4.84
C LEU A 667 -8.80 32.51 -4.29
N LEU A 668 -7.77 32.59 -5.14
CA LEU A 668 -6.48 33.17 -4.75
C LEU A 668 -6.64 34.62 -4.27
N VAL A 669 -7.32 35.45 -5.05
CA VAL A 669 -7.52 36.88 -4.73
C VAL A 669 -8.25 37.03 -3.40
N ARG A 670 -9.29 36.22 -3.18
CA ARG A 670 -10.00 36.16 -1.91
C ARG A 670 -9.05 35.81 -0.76
N ALA A 671 -8.31 34.71 -0.85
CA ALA A 671 -7.40 34.28 0.21
C ALA A 671 -6.31 35.33 0.50
N ILE A 672 -5.79 35.99 -0.54
CA ILE A 672 -4.82 37.09 -0.40
C ILE A 672 -5.40 38.22 0.45
N ASN A 673 -6.61 38.67 0.11
CA ASN A 673 -7.23 39.85 0.71
C ASN A 673 -7.81 39.58 2.10
N GLU A 674 -8.46 38.43 2.30
CA GLU A 674 -9.18 38.12 3.55
C GLU A 674 -8.31 37.50 4.63
N LYS A 675 -7.23 36.77 4.28
CA LYS A 675 -6.46 35.98 5.26
C LYS A 675 -4.95 36.17 5.18
N ILE A 676 -4.37 36.01 4.00
CA ILE A 676 -2.90 35.98 3.85
C ILE A 676 -2.28 37.32 4.24
N ARG A 677 -2.82 38.46 3.76
CA ARG A 677 -2.33 39.80 4.13
C ARG A 677 -2.57 40.10 5.60
N GLU A 678 -3.78 39.84 6.08
CA GLU A 678 -4.20 40.10 7.46
C GLU A 678 -3.25 39.45 8.48
N THR A 679 -2.88 38.19 8.26
CA THR A 679 -2.06 37.40 9.19
C THR A 679 -0.55 37.49 8.91
N SER A 680 -0.10 38.31 7.95
CA SER A 680 1.31 38.35 7.51
C SER A 680 2.28 38.80 8.62
N MET A 681 1.99 39.90 9.30
CA MET A 681 2.84 40.40 10.39
C MET A 681 2.93 39.40 11.55
N GLU A 682 1.83 38.74 11.89
CA GLU A 682 1.80 37.71 12.92
C GLU A 682 2.61 36.48 12.51
N ARG A 683 2.46 36.02 11.25
CA ARG A 683 3.30 34.93 10.70
C ARG A 683 4.78 35.27 10.82
N MET A 684 5.21 36.44 10.37
CA MET A 684 6.61 36.87 10.46
C MET A 684 7.11 36.85 11.91
N ALA A 685 6.31 37.41 12.83
CA ALA A 685 6.65 37.43 14.25
C ALA A 685 6.80 36.01 14.83
N LEU A 686 5.92 35.08 14.48
CA LEU A 686 5.98 33.70 14.97
C LEU A 686 7.12 32.89 14.35
N MET A 687 7.33 33.02 13.04
CA MET A 687 8.41 32.32 12.33
C MET A 687 9.79 32.78 12.80
N SER A 688 9.98 34.09 13.02
CA SER A 688 11.26 34.67 13.44
C SER A 688 11.82 34.06 14.73
N LYS A 689 10.96 33.56 15.64
CA LYS A 689 11.34 32.90 16.90
C LYS A 689 12.17 31.64 16.69
N HIS A 690 11.97 30.95 15.58
CA HIS A 690 12.57 29.63 15.34
C HIS A 690 13.38 29.57 14.04
N LEU A 691 13.20 30.52 13.12
CA LEU A 691 13.83 30.51 11.80
C LEU A 691 15.36 30.39 11.86
N LYS A 692 16.00 31.09 12.79
CA LYS A 692 17.46 31.02 12.99
C LYS A 692 17.95 29.59 13.27
N ALA A 693 17.20 28.82 14.06
CA ALA A 693 17.56 27.44 14.40
C ALA A 693 17.52 26.50 13.19
N PHE A 694 16.66 26.78 12.20
CA PHE A 694 16.53 25.97 10.99
C PHE A 694 17.54 26.33 9.89
N THR A 695 18.21 27.48 9.95
CA THR A 695 19.12 27.97 8.91
C THR A 695 20.14 26.93 8.45
N ALA A 696 20.82 26.27 9.39
CA ALA A 696 21.89 25.32 9.07
C ALA A 696 21.36 24.05 8.38
N ILE A 697 20.28 23.47 8.90
CA ILE A 697 19.68 22.26 8.32
C ILE A 697 18.98 22.57 6.99
N SER A 698 18.28 23.70 6.90
CA SER A 698 17.65 24.18 5.67
C SER A 698 18.67 24.34 4.54
N LYS A 699 19.83 24.96 4.81
CA LYS A 699 20.91 25.07 3.82
C LYS A 699 21.37 23.70 3.32
N LYS A 700 21.67 22.76 4.23
CA LYS A 700 22.11 21.40 3.86
C LYS A 700 21.06 20.62 3.08
N LEU A 701 19.78 20.73 3.46
CA LEU A 701 18.68 20.07 2.75
C LEU A 701 18.50 20.65 1.35
N ASN A 702 18.57 21.98 1.19
CA ASN A 702 18.48 22.60 -0.12
C ASN A 702 19.68 22.26 -1.03
N GLU A 703 20.89 22.12 -0.47
CA GLU A 703 22.04 21.58 -1.20
C GLU A 703 21.78 20.13 -1.66
N LEU A 704 21.21 19.28 -0.80
CA LEU A 704 20.81 17.92 -1.15
C LEU A 704 19.73 17.90 -2.26
N PHE A 705 18.72 18.77 -2.17
CA PHE A 705 17.66 18.87 -3.18
C PHE A 705 18.23 19.21 -4.55
N LYS A 706 19.21 20.11 -4.61
CA LYS A 706 19.92 20.45 -5.84
C LYS A 706 20.75 19.28 -6.38
N ILE A 707 21.46 18.57 -5.50
CA ILE A 707 22.23 17.37 -5.88
C ILE A 707 21.29 16.31 -6.48
N ALA A 708 20.09 16.15 -5.91
CA ALA A 708 19.13 15.14 -6.32
C ALA A 708 18.59 15.30 -7.74
N GLU A 709 18.67 16.49 -8.32
CA GLU A 709 18.33 16.70 -9.73
C GLU A 709 19.25 15.92 -10.68
N SER A 710 20.48 15.64 -10.25
CA SER A 710 21.54 15.02 -11.08
C SER A 710 21.93 13.61 -10.65
N LYS A 711 21.28 13.06 -9.62
CA LYS A 711 21.69 11.80 -8.98
C LYS A 711 20.62 10.74 -9.07
N ARG A 712 21.07 9.50 -9.30
CA ARG A 712 20.19 8.33 -9.23
C ARG A 712 19.78 8.04 -7.79
N PRO A 713 18.62 7.40 -7.55
CA PRO A 713 18.10 7.14 -6.21
C PRO A 713 19.07 6.39 -5.28
N TYR A 714 19.82 5.41 -5.80
CA TYR A 714 20.81 4.70 -5.02
C TYR A 714 22.03 5.59 -4.67
N GLU A 715 22.44 6.49 -5.56
CA GLU A 715 23.49 7.48 -5.25
C GLU A 715 23.05 8.46 -4.17
N LEU A 716 21.75 8.78 -4.09
CA LEU A 716 21.20 9.63 -3.04
C LEU A 716 21.35 9.03 -1.66
N VAL A 717 21.22 7.70 -1.53
CA VAL A 717 21.52 6.99 -0.26
C VAL A 717 22.95 7.31 0.18
N ALA A 718 23.92 7.24 -0.74
CA ALA A 718 25.31 7.57 -0.43
C ALA A 718 25.52 9.06 -0.12
N CYS A 719 24.85 9.96 -0.86
CA CYS A 719 24.90 11.40 -0.63
C CYS A 719 24.39 11.76 0.77
N VAL A 720 23.25 11.20 1.18
CA VAL A 720 22.68 11.39 2.52
C VAL A 720 23.62 10.85 3.59
N MET A 721 24.13 9.62 3.40
CA MET A 721 25.03 8.98 4.36
C MET A 721 26.30 9.79 4.62
N ASN A 722 26.87 10.41 3.59
CA ASN A 722 28.10 11.19 3.67
C ASN A 722 27.84 12.66 4.08
N GLY A 723 26.81 13.31 3.54
CA GLY A 723 26.53 14.74 3.75
C GLY A 723 25.93 15.08 5.12
N PHE A 724 25.27 14.11 5.76
CA PHE A 724 24.59 14.29 7.04
C PHE A 724 25.24 13.50 8.19
N ASN A 725 26.48 13.03 8.00
CA ASN A 725 27.25 12.31 9.04
C ASN A 725 26.50 11.10 9.65
N ILE A 726 25.64 10.45 8.86
CA ILE A 726 24.91 9.25 9.31
C ILE A 726 25.87 8.13 9.70
N LYS A 727 27.03 8.04 9.03
CA LYS A 727 28.07 7.05 9.37
C LYS A 727 28.59 7.20 10.79
N SER A 728 28.80 8.42 11.29
CA SER A 728 29.27 8.63 12.66
C SER A 728 28.17 8.37 13.68
N MET A 729 26.89 8.59 13.34
CA MET A 729 25.76 8.24 14.22
C MET A 729 25.63 6.74 14.47
N TYR A 730 26.10 5.93 13.53
CA TYR A 730 26.06 4.47 13.60
C TYR A 730 27.47 3.85 13.65
N ALA A 731 28.46 4.59 14.16
CA ALA A 731 29.81 4.06 14.38
C ALA A 731 29.88 3.15 15.63
N GLY A 732 30.88 2.26 15.68
CA GLY A 732 31.10 1.28 16.76
C GLY A 732 30.71 -0.15 16.40
N ASP A 733 31.30 -1.14 17.08
CA ASP A 733 31.09 -2.57 16.81
C ASP A 733 29.62 -3.00 16.97
N GLU A 734 28.90 -2.42 17.92
CA GLU A 734 27.46 -2.66 18.13
C GLU A 734 26.56 -2.17 16.98
N ASN A 735 27.03 -1.24 16.14
CA ASN A 735 26.23 -0.65 15.06
C ASN A 735 26.68 -1.08 13.65
N LYS A 736 27.67 -1.97 13.54
CA LYS A 736 28.19 -2.49 12.26
C LYS A 736 27.10 -3.10 11.38
N GLU A 737 26.13 -3.78 11.99
CA GLU A 737 24.97 -4.32 11.28
C GLU A 737 24.09 -3.23 10.66
N LYS A 738 23.85 -2.11 11.35
CA LYS A 738 23.03 -1.01 10.82
C LYS A 738 23.67 -0.43 9.56
N LEU A 739 24.99 -0.25 9.58
CA LEU A 739 25.75 0.20 8.40
C LEU A 739 25.69 -0.80 7.26
N ASN A 740 25.71 -2.11 7.54
CA ASN A 740 25.52 -3.13 6.52
C ASN A 740 24.12 -3.06 5.90
N ARG A 741 23.06 -2.85 6.71
CA ARG A 741 21.71 -2.65 6.19
C ARG A 741 21.60 -1.42 5.28
N LEU A 742 22.29 -0.33 5.59
CA LEU A 742 22.34 0.84 4.68
C LEU A 742 23.05 0.53 3.35
N ARG A 743 24.08 -0.34 3.36
CA ARG A 743 24.71 -0.83 2.13
C ARG A 743 23.77 -1.75 1.35
N ASP A 744 23.01 -2.59 2.03
CA ASP A 744 21.98 -3.43 1.41
C ASP A 744 20.90 -2.57 0.76
N LEU A 745 20.49 -1.47 1.40
CA LEU A 745 19.52 -0.49 0.87
C LEU A 745 20.05 0.15 -0.41
N TYR A 746 21.29 0.65 -0.38
CA TYR A 746 21.97 1.20 -1.56
C TYR A 746 21.96 0.19 -2.71
N ALA A 747 22.39 -1.04 -2.45
CA ALA A 747 22.50 -2.05 -3.48
C ALA A 747 21.13 -2.51 -3.98
N LEU A 748 20.11 -2.53 -3.12
CA LEU A 748 18.73 -2.82 -3.53
C LEU A 748 18.21 -1.75 -4.48
N PHE A 749 18.35 -0.47 -4.14
CA PHE A 749 17.88 0.62 -4.99
C PHE A 749 18.61 0.67 -6.32
N ARG A 750 19.89 0.27 -6.36
CA ARG A 750 20.64 0.15 -7.62
C ARG A 750 20.04 -0.92 -8.55
N ASP A 751 19.54 -2.02 -7.99
CA ASP A 751 18.95 -3.11 -8.78
C ASP A 751 17.52 -2.80 -9.22
N LEU A 752 16.79 -1.97 -8.46
CA LEU A 752 15.46 -1.47 -8.81
C LEU A 752 15.49 -0.28 -9.78
N ASP A 753 16.65 0.34 -9.98
CA ASP A 753 16.79 1.58 -10.73
C ASP A 753 16.51 1.38 -12.22
N ASP A 754 15.42 1.98 -12.74
CA ASP A 754 15.11 1.98 -14.17
C ASP A 754 15.85 3.10 -14.88
N LYS A 755 16.95 2.73 -15.56
CA LYS A 755 17.82 3.65 -16.28
C LYS A 755 17.18 4.33 -17.49
N SER A 756 16.00 3.89 -17.92
CA SER A 756 15.27 4.54 -19.01
C SER A 756 14.56 5.83 -18.59
N LYS A 757 14.33 6.02 -17.28
CA LYS A 757 13.64 7.18 -16.71
C LYS A 757 14.61 8.25 -16.20
N GLY A 758 14.13 9.49 -16.11
CA GLY A 758 14.84 10.60 -15.46
C GLY A 758 15.12 10.34 -13.97
N ASN A 759 16.05 11.11 -13.38
CA ASN A 759 16.50 10.89 -12.00
C ASN A 759 15.35 11.02 -10.97
N ARG A 760 14.53 12.06 -11.15
CA ARG A 760 13.36 12.34 -10.32
C ARG A 760 12.32 11.23 -10.44
N ASP A 761 12.05 10.78 -11.66
CA ASP A 761 11.01 9.79 -11.94
C ASP A 761 11.39 8.42 -11.37
N ALA A 762 12.66 8.03 -11.50
CA ALA A 762 13.20 6.83 -10.86
C ALA A 762 13.08 6.89 -9.31
N LEU A 763 13.25 8.07 -8.71
CA LEU A 763 13.09 8.26 -7.27
C LEU A 763 11.63 8.07 -6.84
N LEU A 764 10.67 8.66 -7.56
CA LEU A 764 9.25 8.52 -7.28
C LEU A 764 8.79 7.06 -7.38
N ASP A 765 9.30 6.31 -8.35
CA ASP A 765 9.04 4.88 -8.50
C ASP A 765 9.56 4.09 -7.29
N ILE A 766 10.77 4.37 -6.82
CA ILE A 766 11.31 3.71 -5.63
C ILE A 766 10.50 4.03 -4.38
N ILE A 767 10.11 5.30 -4.15
CA ILE A 767 9.27 5.66 -3.00
C ILE A 767 7.94 4.90 -3.04
N ARG A 768 7.31 4.82 -4.21
CA ARG A 768 6.07 4.06 -4.43
C ARG A 768 6.24 2.57 -4.12
N ILE A 769 7.28 1.93 -4.65
CA ILE A 769 7.54 0.50 -4.45
C ILE A 769 7.83 0.22 -2.96
N THR A 770 8.59 1.08 -2.28
CA THR A 770 8.84 0.92 -0.84
C THR A 770 7.60 1.16 0.02
N GLY A 771 6.69 2.04 -0.40
CA GLY A 771 5.40 2.24 0.31
C GLY A 771 4.46 1.04 0.19
N LEU A 772 4.41 0.40 -0.98
CA LEU A 772 3.42 -0.65 -1.29
C LEU A 772 3.95 -2.10 -1.19
N SER A 773 5.27 -2.32 -1.30
CA SER A 773 5.86 -3.65 -1.59
C SER A 773 7.00 -4.10 -0.66
N ASN A 774 6.98 -3.67 0.60
CA ASN A 774 8.03 -3.99 1.59
C ASN A 774 8.42 -5.47 1.64
N GLY A 775 7.45 -6.39 1.79
CA GLY A 775 7.75 -7.83 1.96
C GLY A 775 8.44 -8.48 0.75
N GLU A 776 8.21 -8.00 -0.47
CA GLU A 776 8.88 -8.53 -1.66
C GLU A 776 10.32 -8.01 -1.75
N LEU A 777 10.51 -6.71 -1.56
CA LEU A 777 11.82 -6.08 -1.57
C LEU A 777 12.75 -6.68 -0.52
N GLU A 778 12.20 -6.99 0.66
CA GLU A 778 12.89 -7.70 1.71
C GLU A 778 13.41 -9.04 1.23
N SER A 779 12.63 -9.78 0.44
CA SER A 779 13.03 -11.09 -0.09
C SER A 779 14.27 -11.04 -1.00
N LEU A 780 14.43 -9.96 -1.76
CA LEU A 780 15.60 -9.74 -2.62
C LEU A 780 16.87 -9.54 -1.80
N ILE A 781 16.77 -8.90 -0.62
CA ILE A 781 17.91 -8.71 0.29
C ILE A 781 18.34 -10.05 0.89
N ILE A 782 17.39 -10.90 1.31
CA ILE A 782 17.70 -12.23 1.87
C ILE A 782 18.53 -13.05 0.87
N ASN A 783 18.11 -13.03 -0.40
CA ASN A 783 18.70 -13.87 -1.43
C ASN A 783 20.16 -13.49 -1.76
N ARG A 784 20.66 -12.35 -1.25
CA ARG A 784 22.04 -11.91 -1.44
C ARG A 784 23.03 -12.46 -0.42
N THR A 785 22.56 -13.05 0.69
CA THR A 785 23.47 -13.62 1.69
C THR A 785 23.96 -15.01 1.29
N LYS A 786 25.25 -15.30 1.53
CA LYS A 786 25.88 -16.58 1.16
C LYS A 786 25.37 -17.79 1.96
N LYS A 787 24.87 -17.58 3.19
CA LYS A 787 24.33 -18.65 4.03
C LYS A 787 22.84 -18.91 3.74
N PRO A 788 22.40 -20.18 3.63
CA PRO A 788 20.98 -20.51 3.61
C PRO A 788 20.26 -20.00 4.85
N ARG A 789 19.08 -19.43 4.65
CA ARG A 789 18.27 -18.82 5.69
C ARG A 789 16.90 -19.48 5.76
N ILE A 790 16.60 -20.07 6.91
CA ILE A 790 15.39 -20.83 7.16
C ILE A 790 14.40 -19.93 7.89
N PRO A 791 13.27 -19.60 7.28
CA PRO A 791 12.34 -18.65 7.85
C PRO A 791 11.51 -19.30 8.97
N ILE A 792 11.44 -18.62 10.12
CA ILE A 792 10.52 -18.87 11.23
C ILE A 792 9.38 -17.86 11.11
N ILE A 793 8.20 -18.34 10.71
CA ILE A 793 7.07 -17.48 10.33
C ILE A 793 5.77 -17.97 10.96
N THR A 794 4.80 -17.09 11.11
CA THR A 794 3.45 -17.50 11.49
C THR A 794 2.75 -18.20 10.33
N VAL A 795 1.75 -19.03 10.63
CA VAL A 795 0.92 -19.65 9.58
C VAL A 795 0.26 -18.63 8.65
N HIS A 796 -0.16 -17.47 9.18
CA HIS A 796 -0.72 -16.38 8.37
C HIS A 796 0.30 -15.85 7.35
N GLN A 797 1.57 -15.69 7.75
CA GLN A 797 2.65 -15.27 6.85
C GLN A 797 3.04 -16.34 5.83
N ALA A 798 2.74 -17.61 6.11
CA ALA A 798 3.03 -18.74 5.21
C ALA A 798 2.00 -18.92 4.10
N LYS A 799 0.88 -18.21 4.14
CA LYS A 799 -0.16 -18.32 3.12
C LYS A 799 0.40 -17.96 1.74
N GLY A 800 0.06 -18.77 0.74
CA GLY A 800 0.62 -18.68 -0.61
C GLY A 800 2.03 -19.26 -0.78
N LEU A 801 2.75 -19.58 0.30
CA LEU A 801 4.07 -20.24 0.24
C LEU A 801 3.94 -21.76 0.20
N GLU A 802 5.03 -22.43 -0.19
CA GLU A 802 5.17 -23.89 -0.17
C GLU A 802 6.63 -24.28 0.06
N PHE A 803 6.83 -25.37 0.80
CA PHE A 803 8.16 -25.85 1.22
C PHE A 803 8.24 -27.38 1.12
N ASP A 804 9.40 -27.90 0.77
CA ASP A 804 9.61 -29.36 0.71
C ASP A 804 9.50 -29.96 2.12
N THR A 805 10.05 -29.27 3.14
CA THR A 805 9.93 -29.65 4.55
C THR A 805 9.35 -28.51 5.38
N VAL A 806 8.32 -28.82 6.18
CA VAL A 806 7.70 -27.88 7.13
C VAL A 806 7.79 -28.44 8.54
N PHE A 807 8.33 -27.63 9.46
CA PHE A 807 8.19 -27.84 10.89
C PHE A 807 7.01 -27.01 11.38
N LEU A 808 6.04 -27.64 12.03
CA LEU A 808 4.90 -26.99 12.65
C LEU A 808 5.05 -27.10 14.17
N ALA A 809 5.55 -26.03 14.78
CA ALA A 809 5.97 -26.00 16.18
C ALA A 809 4.92 -25.37 17.10
N GLY A 810 4.97 -25.78 18.38
CA GLY A 810 4.02 -25.32 19.39
C GLY A 810 2.58 -25.80 19.20
N ILE A 811 2.38 -27.03 18.72
CA ILE A 811 1.04 -27.61 18.50
C ILE A 811 0.44 -28.17 19.78
N GLN A 812 0.08 -27.24 20.66
CA GLN A 812 -0.47 -27.50 21.98
C GLN A 812 -1.71 -26.62 22.25
N ASN A 813 -2.62 -27.12 23.08
CA ASN A 813 -3.82 -26.36 23.47
C ASN A 813 -3.44 -24.98 24.05
N ASN A 814 -4.28 -23.98 23.80
CA ASN A 814 -4.08 -22.57 24.15
C ASN A 814 -2.95 -21.84 23.38
N THR A 815 -2.10 -22.57 22.65
CA THR A 815 -1.12 -21.99 21.70
C THR A 815 -1.63 -22.11 20.26
N PHE A 816 -2.05 -23.31 19.85
CA PHE A 816 -2.68 -23.57 18.57
C PHE A 816 -3.70 -24.72 18.74
N PRO A 817 -5.00 -24.43 18.93
CA PRO A 817 -5.65 -23.12 18.79
C PRO A 817 -5.25 -22.10 19.86
N SER A 818 -5.21 -20.83 19.46
CA SER A 818 -4.95 -19.70 20.35
C SER A 818 -6.06 -19.55 21.38
N TYR A 819 -5.69 -19.43 22.66
CA TYR A 819 -6.64 -19.19 23.76
C TYR A 819 -7.58 -17.99 23.50
N MET A 820 -7.02 -16.88 22.99
CA MET A 820 -7.80 -15.68 22.72
C MET A 820 -8.82 -15.91 21.60
N SER A 821 -8.42 -16.61 20.53
CA SER A 821 -9.33 -16.92 19.42
C SER A 821 -10.47 -17.85 19.84
N ILE A 822 -10.20 -18.79 20.76
CA ILE A 822 -11.25 -19.64 21.36
C ILE A 822 -12.22 -18.79 22.18
N LYS A 823 -11.70 -17.91 23.05
CA LYS A 823 -12.52 -17.02 23.89
C LYS A 823 -13.43 -16.10 23.05
N GLU A 824 -12.97 -15.70 21.86
CA GLU A 824 -13.71 -14.86 20.91
C GLU A 824 -14.66 -15.65 19.99
N GLY A 825 -14.79 -16.97 20.16
CA GLY A 825 -15.68 -17.81 19.34
C GLY A 825 -15.14 -18.14 17.94
N ASN A 826 -13.87 -17.88 17.66
CA ASN A 826 -13.25 -18.00 16.33
C ASN A 826 -12.61 -19.38 16.07
N LEU A 827 -13.15 -20.47 16.63
CA LEU A 827 -12.57 -21.82 16.50
C LEU A 827 -12.55 -22.32 15.03
N ALA A 828 -13.56 -21.96 14.25
CA ALA A 828 -13.61 -22.32 12.82
C ALA A 828 -12.49 -21.66 12.01
N GLU A 829 -12.12 -20.41 12.34
CA GLU A 829 -10.95 -19.73 11.77
C GLU A 829 -9.68 -20.50 12.13
N GLU A 830 -9.49 -20.85 13.41
CA GLU A 830 -8.30 -21.60 13.86
C GLU A 830 -8.16 -22.95 13.17
N LYS A 831 -9.26 -23.66 12.89
CA LYS A 831 -9.25 -24.89 12.09
C LYS A 831 -8.77 -24.64 10.65
N ARG A 832 -9.20 -23.53 10.02
CA ARG A 832 -8.71 -23.14 8.68
C ARG A 832 -7.23 -22.75 8.73
N VAL A 833 -6.79 -22.04 9.77
CA VAL A 833 -5.36 -21.74 9.99
C VAL A 833 -4.58 -23.04 10.08
N PHE A 834 -5.04 -24.03 10.85
CA PHE A 834 -4.37 -25.34 10.93
C PHE A 834 -4.34 -26.07 9.58
N TYR A 835 -5.43 -26.05 8.82
CA TYR A 835 -5.47 -26.60 7.45
C TYR A 835 -4.45 -25.92 6.53
N VAL A 836 -4.36 -24.58 6.57
CA VAL A 836 -3.35 -23.84 5.80
C VAL A 836 -1.94 -24.29 6.19
N ALA A 837 -1.67 -24.47 7.48
CA ALA A 837 -0.36 -24.89 7.98
C ALA A 837 0.07 -26.25 7.43
N ILE A 838 -0.78 -27.28 7.53
CA ILE A 838 -0.45 -28.64 7.09
C ILE A 838 -0.34 -28.75 5.56
N THR A 839 -1.02 -27.88 4.81
CA THR A 839 -0.96 -27.84 3.33
C THR A 839 0.22 -27.06 2.75
N ARG A 840 1.11 -26.50 3.59
CA ARG A 840 2.35 -25.85 3.14
C ARG A 840 3.44 -26.86 2.77
N ALA A 841 3.39 -28.06 3.34
CA ALA A 841 4.37 -29.12 3.14
C ALA A 841 4.15 -29.85 1.80
N LYS A 842 5.22 -30.00 1.01
CA LYS A 842 5.21 -30.80 -0.23
C LYS A 842 5.61 -32.26 0.03
N LYS A 843 6.67 -32.47 0.82
CA LYS A 843 7.24 -33.81 1.06
C LYS A 843 7.16 -34.25 2.52
N ARG A 844 7.53 -33.38 3.46
CA ARG A 844 7.64 -33.71 4.88
C ARG A 844 6.96 -32.67 5.77
N LEU A 845 6.16 -33.17 6.70
CA LEU A 845 5.55 -32.40 7.78
C LEU A 845 6.02 -32.98 9.12
N VAL A 846 6.61 -32.12 9.93
CA VAL A 846 7.09 -32.44 11.28
C VAL A 846 6.31 -31.58 12.26
N ILE A 847 5.55 -32.19 13.15
CA ILE A 847 4.76 -31.52 14.16
C ILE A 847 5.43 -31.72 15.52
N THR A 848 5.66 -30.61 16.23
CA THR A 848 6.25 -30.62 17.58
C THR A 848 5.30 -29.95 18.58
N TYR A 849 5.30 -30.47 19.80
CA TYR A 849 4.62 -29.86 20.96
C TYR A 849 5.40 -30.13 22.24
N ASN A 850 5.21 -29.28 23.25
CA ASN A 850 6.03 -29.29 24.45
C ASN A 850 5.15 -29.62 25.64
N SER A 851 5.44 -30.67 26.40
CA SER A 851 4.58 -31.11 27.50
C SER A 851 4.74 -30.31 28.79
N GLN A 852 5.84 -29.57 28.99
CA GLN A 852 6.01 -28.64 30.11
C GLN A 852 5.84 -27.19 29.65
N GLY A 853 4.84 -26.52 30.23
CA GLY A 853 4.59 -25.10 30.08
C GLY A 853 5.39 -24.25 31.06
N LYS A 854 5.19 -22.93 30.98
CA LYS A 854 5.79 -21.99 31.93
C LYS A 854 5.22 -22.25 33.34
N TYR A 855 6.04 -22.03 34.36
CA TYR A 855 5.66 -22.14 35.78
C TYR A 855 5.18 -23.54 36.23
N GLY A 856 5.61 -24.61 35.54
CA GLY A 856 5.32 -25.99 35.96
C GLY A 856 3.94 -26.52 35.55
N HIS A 857 3.15 -25.76 34.78
CA HIS A 857 1.93 -26.27 34.16
C HIS A 857 2.25 -27.30 33.07
N ARG A 858 1.44 -28.36 32.96
CA ARG A 858 1.54 -29.32 31.86
C ARG A 858 0.75 -28.80 30.66
N ASN A 859 1.35 -28.76 29.48
CA ASN A 859 0.61 -28.47 28.26
C ASN A 859 0.06 -29.78 27.67
N GLU A 860 -1.13 -29.69 27.07
CA GLU A 860 -1.72 -30.79 26.32
C GLU A 860 -1.52 -30.58 24.83
N ILE A 861 -1.39 -31.68 24.09
CA ILE A 861 -1.35 -31.67 22.63
C ILE A 861 -2.61 -30.98 22.07
N SER A 862 -2.45 -30.27 20.96
CA SER A 862 -3.59 -29.62 20.30
C SER A 862 -4.71 -30.60 19.98
N GLN A 863 -5.95 -30.21 20.30
CA GLN A 863 -7.14 -30.94 19.88
C GLN A 863 -7.24 -31.13 18.35
N PHE A 864 -6.56 -30.30 17.54
CA PHE A 864 -6.57 -30.41 16.08
C PHE A 864 -5.87 -31.68 15.56
N ILE A 865 -4.99 -32.28 16.35
CA ILE A 865 -4.36 -33.57 15.99
C ILE A 865 -5.40 -34.70 15.91
N ASN A 866 -6.46 -34.64 16.72
CA ASN A 866 -7.52 -35.65 16.73
C ASN A 866 -8.38 -35.66 15.45
N TYR A 867 -8.28 -34.62 14.62
CA TYR A 867 -8.97 -34.54 13.33
C TYR A 867 -8.22 -35.28 12.21
N ILE A 868 -6.97 -35.71 12.47
CA ILE A 868 -6.18 -36.51 11.53
C ILE A 868 -6.11 -37.95 12.06
N PRO A 869 -6.47 -38.97 11.26
CA PRO A 869 -6.37 -40.36 11.67
C PRO A 869 -4.95 -40.76 12.08
N LYS A 870 -4.84 -41.58 13.15
CA LYS A 870 -3.55 -41.99 13.74
C LYS A 870 -2.60 -42.68 12.76
N GLU A 871 -3.14 -43.32 11.72
CA GLU A 871 -2.35 -44.02 10.71
C GLU A 871 -1.42 -43.11 9.91
N PHE A 872 -1.74 -41.82 9.79
CA PHE A 872 -0.91 -40.83 9.08
C PHE A 872 0.26 -40.31 9.92
N PHE A 873 0.32 -40.63 11.21
CA PHE A 873 1.38 -40.20 12.10
C PHE A 873 2.44 -41.28 12.32
N LYS A 874 3.68 -40.82 12.53
CA LYS A 874 4.76 -41.58 13.15
C LYS A 874 5.20 -40.82 14.41
N ILE A 875 4.85 -41.38 15.56
CA ILE A 875 5.18 -40.82 16.88
C ILE A 875 6.63 -41.20 17.21
N ILE A 876 7.43 -40.22 17.62
CA ILE A 876 8.89 -40.34 17.86
C ILE A 876 9.36 -39.67 19.15
#